data_AF-A0A1R3J138-F1
#
_entry.id   AF-A0A1R3J138-F1
#
_cell.length_a   1.000
_cell.length_b   1.000
_cell.length_c   1.000
_cell.angle_alpha   90.00
_cell.angle_beta   90.00
_cell.angle_gamma   90.00
#
_symmetry.space_group_name_H-M   'P 1'
#
loop_
_entity.id
_entity.type
_entity.pdbx_description
1 polymer ?
#
loop_
_entity_poly.entity_id
_entity_poly.type
_entity_poly.pdbx_seq_one_letter_code
_entity_poly.pdbx_strand_id
1 'polypeptide(L)'
;MQIRLSNGYRVRARSALAADSTAIEIPRQWYNLIADLSVKPPSPLHPKTYEPVKPEDLAPLFPDELIKQEATNERFIDIPDEVLDVYKLWRPTPLIRAKRLEKLLDTPARIYYKYEGGSPAGSHKPNTAVPQVYYNAQQGIKKVVTETGAGQWGGSVAFACSLYGLGCEVWQVRTSYHHKPYPKLMMQTWGAKVHPSPSDVTEAGRKILQKDPSSPGSLGIAISEAVEVAATNDATKYCLGSVLNHVLLHQTVIGEECLKQMEAIGETPDLIIGCTGGGSNFAGLSFPFLREKLSGKINPVIRAVEPTACPSLTKGVYAYDFGDTAGMTPLMKMHTLGHDFIPDPIHAGGLRYHGMAPLISHVYELDFMEAISIPQTECFQGAIQFARSEGLIPAPEPSHAIAATIREALRCRETGEEKVILMALTGHGHFDLTTYEKYLQGNMVDLSFEEEKIKGRLYLIYKVFGIKEETKLYPKEREKKKKKKHYRFSDCYSTISQVSISRRSSKVQTPEMVSQSLFHANPPSIFTSSSTISSNKGEELWLGCLPQKRKQMHIRLSSGYRVRARSPIAANSTAIEIPRQWYNLIADLSVKPPPPLHPKTFEPVKPEDLAPLFPDELIKQEATNERFIDIPDEVLDVYKLWRPTPLIRAKRLEKLLGTPARIYYKYEGGSPAGSHKPNTAVPQVYYNAQQGIKKVVTETGAGQWGSSLAFACSLFGLGCEVWQVRASYDQKPYRKLMMQTWGAKVHPSPSDITEAGRNILQMDPSSPGSLGIAISEAVEVAATNDDTKYCLGSVLNHVLLHQTVIGEECLKQMEAIGETPDLIIGCTGGGSNFAGLSFPFIREKLSGKINPVIRAVEPTACPSLTKGVYAYDFGDTAGMTPLMKMHTLGHDFIPDPIHAGGLRYHGMAPLISHVYELGFMEAISIPQTECFQGAIQFARSEGLIPAPEPTHAIAATIQEALRCRETGEEKVILMAMCGHGHFDLTSYEKYLQGNMVDLSFEEEKIKGSLAKIPQVLA
;
A
#
# COMPACT_ATOMS: atom_id res chain seq x y z
N MET A 1 -27.42 36.62 12.80
CA MET A 1 -28.18 37.59 11.98
C MET A 1 -28.76 36.84 10.79
N GLN A 2 -30.09 36.72 10.68
CA GLN A 2 -30.78 35.92 9.67
C GLN A 2 -30.93 36.69 8.35
N ILE A 3 -30.58 36.07 7.23
CA ILE A 3 -31.14 36.41 5.92
C ILE A 3 -31.80 35.16 5.35
N ARG A 4 -33.12 35.23 5.20
CA ARG A 4 -33.97 34.27 4.49
C ARG A 4 -33.78 34.46 2.98
N LEU A 5 -33.57 33.38 2.26
CA LEU A 5 -34.01 33.26 0.87
C LEU A 5 -35.04 32.14 0.77
N SER A 6 -36.22 32.54 0.31
CA SER A 6 -37.41 31.76 0.04
C SER A 6 -37.23 30.91 -1.22
N ASN A 7 -37.41 29.59 -1.11
CA ASN A 7 -38.35 28.82 -1.93
C ASN A 7 -38.44 27.39 -1.40
N GLY A 8 -39.66 26.97 -1.13
CA GLY A 8 -39.98 25.69 -0.52
C GLY A 8 -39.76 24.52 -1.47
N TYR A 9 -38.63 23.85 -1.31
CA TYR A 9 -38.49 22.43 -1.58
C TYR A 9 -37.99 21.77 -0.30
N ARG A 10 -38.87 21.08 0.42
CA ARG A 10 -38.44 20.10 1.43
C ARG A 10 -37.90 18.88 0.69
N VAL A 11 -36.66 18.96 0.22
CA VAL A 11 -35.89 17.74 -0.02
C VAL A 11 -35.56 17.20 1.36
N ARG A 12 -36.21 16.12 1.78
CA ARG A 12 -35.63 15.26 2.82
C ARG A 12 -34.34 14.71 2.23
N ALA A 13 -33.23 15.42 2.43
CA ALA A 13 -31.91 14.88 2.23
C ALA A 13 -31.73 13.74 3.24
N ARG A 14 -32.17 12.52 2.87
CA ARG A 14 -31.47 11.34 3.35
C ARG A 14 -30.08 11.49 2.77
N SER A 15 -29.12 11.84 3.64
CA SER A 15 -27.72 11.73 3.30
C SER A 15 -27.50 10.31 2.80
N ALA A 16 -27.32 10.15 1.49
CA ALA A 16 -26.75 8.95 0.91
C ALA A 16 -25.28 8.94 1.34
N LEU A 17 -25.11 8.54 2.60
CA LEU A 17 -23.86 8.23 3.26
C LEU A 17 -23.20 7.12 2.44
N ALA A 18 -21.86 7.08 2.41
CA ALA A 18 -21.20 5.81 2.15
C ALA A 18 -21.90 4.78 3.06
N ALA A 19 -22.48 3.73 2.49
CA ALA A 19 -23.00 2.65 3.31
C ALA A 19 -21.85 2.25 4.23
N ASP A 20 -22.05 2.44 5.53
CA ASP A 20 -21.04 2.29 6.55
C ASP A 20 -20.46 0.88 6.41
N SER A 21 -19.28 0.77 5.79
CA SER A 21 -18.76 -0.52 5.35
C SER A 21 -18.53 -1.45 6.54
N THR A 22 -18.44 -0.88 7.75
CA THR A 22 -18.29 -1.59 9.01
C THR A 22 -19.55 -2.29 9.50
N ALA A 23 -20.74 -1.97 8.95
CA ALA A 23 -22.00 -2.62 9.31
C ALA A 23 -22.31 -3.89 8.48
N ILE A 24 -21.53 -4.18 7.43
CA ILE A 24 -21.80 -5.30 6.52
C ILE A 24 -20.93 -6.50 6.89
N GLU A 25 -21.57 -7.60 7.29
CA GLU A 25 -20.86 -8.84 7.61
C GLU A 25 -20.11 -9.41 6.38
N ILE A 26 -18.87 -9.84 6.61
CA ILE A 26 -18.05 -10.59 5.66
C ILE A 26 -18.89 -11.80 5.17
N PRO A 27 -19.03 -12.00 3.84
CA PRO A 27 -19.70 -13.18 3.30
C PRO A 27 -19.13 -14.47 3.91
N ARG A 28 -20.00 -15.37 4.35
CA ARG A 28 -19.61 -16.66 4.95
C ARG A 28 -19.46 -17.78 3.91
N GLN A 29 -19.76 -17.50 2.65
CA GLN A 29 -19.72 -18.47 1.56
C GLN A 29 -19.10 -17.83 0.32
N TRP A 30 -18.34 -18.62 -0.42
CA TRP A 30 -17.97 -18.33 -1.80
C TRP A 30 -19.05 -18.80 -2.75
N TYR A 31 -19.22 -18.10 -3.87
CA TYR A 31 -20.17 -18.43 -4.92
C TYR A 31 -19.49 -19.10 -6.11
N ASN A 32 -20.11 -20.16 -6.62
CA ASN A 32 -19.65 -20.90 -7.80
C ASN A 32 -20.61 -20.67 -8.98
N LEU A 33 -20.19 -19.86 -9.94
CA LEU A 33 -20.99 -19.52 -11.12
C LEU A 33 -21.39 -20.74 -11.95
N ILE A 34 -20.59 -21.81 -11.94
CA ILE A 34 -20.89 -23.03 -12.71
C ILE A 34 -22.28 -23.55 -12.37
N ALA A 35 -22.72 -23.46 -11.12
CA ALA A 35 -24.03 -23.94 -10.66
C ALA A 35 -25.22 -23.28 -11.39
N ASP A 36 -25.07 -22.05 -11.89
CA ASP A 36 -26.12 -21.27 -12.56
C ASP A 36 -26.05 -21.28 -14.09
N LEU A 37 -24.98 -21.84 -14.67
CA LEU A 37 -24.86 -21.97 -16.11
C LEU A 37 -25.68 -23.16 -16.63
N SER A 38 -26.52 -22.88 -17.62
CA SER A 38 -27.30 -23.90 -18.36
C SER A 38 -26.40 -24.81 -19.21
N VAL A 39 -25.34 -24.25 -19.78
CA VAL A 39 -24.29 -24.98 -20.51
C VAL A 39 -23.03 -24.92 -19.67
N LYS A 40 -22.51 -26.08 -19.24
CA LYS A 40 -21.29 -26.17 -18.43
C LYS A 40 -20.04 -25.95 -19.30
N PRO A 41 -18.95 -25.39 -18.73
CA PRO A 41 -17.70 -25.28 -19.45
C PRO A 41 -17.13 -26.66 -19.82
N PRO A 42 -16.42 -26.80 -20.95
CA PRO A 42 -15.76 -28.06 -21.31
C PRO A 42 -14.72 -28.48 -20.27
N SER A 43 -14.61 -29.78 -20.03
CA SER A 43 -13.62 -30.34 -19.09
C SER A 43 -12.19 -30.08 -19.56
N PRO A 44 -11.26 -29.76 -18.64
CA PRO A 44 -9.84 -29.79 -18.94
C PRO A 44 -9.39 -31.19 -19.40
N LEU A 45 -8.38 -31.25 -20.25
CA LEU A 45 -7.81 -32.49 -20.77
C LEU A 45 -6.42 -32.74 -20.18
N HIS A 46 -6.13 -33.99 -19.86
CA HIS A 46 -4.85 -34.41 -19.29
C HIS A 46 -3.72 -34.21 -20.32
N PRO A 47 -2.56 -33.63 -19.93
CA PRO A 47 -1.52 -33.15 -20.85
C PRO A 47 -0.90 -34.23 -21.75
N LYS A 48 -0.99 -35.50 -21.36
CA LYS A 48 -0.40 -36.62 -22.12
C LYS A 48 -1.41 -37.50 -22.85
N THR A 49 -2.61 -37.64 -22.29
CA THR A 49 -3.62 -38.59 -22.78
C THR A 49 -4.72 -37.89 -23.57
N TYR A 50 -4.90 -36.58 -23.38
CA TYR A 50 -5.98 -35.77 -23.95
C TYR A 50 -7.39 -36.22 -23.58
N GLU A 51 -7.50 -37.08 -22.56
CA GLU A 51 -8.76 -37.46 -21.93
C GLU A 51 -9.13 -36.45 -20.83
N PRO A 52 -10.40 -36.33 -20.44
CA PRO A 52 -10.81 -35.48 -19.32
C PRO A 52 -10.00 -35.76 -18.05
N VAL A 53 -9.52 -34.69 -17.41
CA VAL A 53 -8.75 -34.74 -16.15
C VAL A 53 -9.58 -35.37 -15.04
N LYS A 54 -8.99 -36.30 -14.30
CA LYS A 54 -9.57 -36.89 -13.10
C LYS A 54 -9.00 -36.24 -11.84
N PRO A 55 -9.68 -36.32 -10.68
CA PRO A 55 -9.16 -35.79 -9.41
C PRO A 55 -7.75 -36.29 -9.08
N GLU A 56 -7.44 -37.56 -9.39
CA GLU A 56 -6.13 -38.15 -9.12
C GLU A 56 -5.00 -37.50 -9.92
N ASP A 57 -5.31 -36.95 -11.10
CA ASP A 57 -4.33 -36.26 -11.96
C ASP A 57 -3.92 -34.89 -11.37
N LEU A 58 -4.75 -34.32 -10.49
CA LEU A 58 -4.52 -33.04 -9.82
C LEU A 58 -3.88 -33.19 -8.44
N ALA A 59 -3.97 -34.38 -7.84
CA ALA A 59 -3.44 -34.69 -6.51
C ALA A 59 -1.94 -34.35 -6.32
N PRO A 60 -1.06 -34.49 -7.32
CA PRO A 60 0.33 -34.05 -7.18
C PRO A 60 0.46 -32.53 -6.93
N LEU A 61 -0.43 -31.73 -7.51
CA LEU A 61 -0.33 -30.27 -7.52
C LEU A 61 -1.10 -29.62 -6.37
N PHE A 62 -2.31 -30.10 -6.08
CA PHE A 62 -3.23 -29.43 -5.16
C PHE A 62 -3.62 -30.33 -3.98
N PRO A 63 -3.93 -29.75 -2.82
CA PRO A 63 -4.57 -30.47 -1.72
C PRO A 63 -6.00 -30.90 -2.10
N ASP A 64 -6.49 -31.96 -1.45
CA ASP A 64 -7.74 -32.65 -1.78
C ASP A 64 -8.95 -31.71 -1.78
N GLU A 65 -9.01 -30.78 -0.83
CA GLU A 65 -10.11 -29.81 -0.74
C GLU A 65 -10.15 -28.83 -1.92
N LEU A 66 -9.00 -28.42 -2.45
CA LEU A 66 -8.98 -27.57 -3.65
C LEU A 66 -9.39 -28.35 -4.90
N ILE A 67 -9.05 -29.64 -4.97
CA ILE A 67 -9.47 -30.51 -6.08
C ILE A 67 -10.99 -30.69 -6.07
N LYS A 68 -11.58 -30.89 -4.89
CA LYS A 68 -13.05 -30.94 -4.73
C LYS A 68 -13.70 -29.64 -5.19
N GLN A 69 -13.14 -28.49 -4.83
CA GLN A 69 -13.65 -27.19 -5.25
C GLN A 69 -13.52 -26.95 -6.77
N GLU A 70 -12.50 -27.50 -7.41
CA GLU A 70 -12.35 -27.41 -8.86
C GLU A 70 -13.42 -28.25 -9.59
N ALA A 71 -13.76 -29.42 -9.03
CA ALA A 71 -14.71 -30.36 -9.63
C ALA A 71 -16.19 -30.11 -9.22
N THR A 72 -16.45 -29.26 -8.22
CA THR A 72 -17.79 -29.12 -7.64
C THR A 72 -18.76 -28.33 -8.52
N ASN A 73 -20.03 -28.75 -8.47
CA ASN A 73 -21.17 -28.00 -8.99
C ASN A 73 -22.02 -27.38 -7.87
N GLU A 74 -21.58 -27.48 -6.61
CA GLU A 74 -22.23 -26.81 -5.50
C GLU A 74 -22.21 -25.30 -5.73
N ARG A 75 -23.36 -24.67 -5.49
CA ARG A 75 -23.57 -23.24 -5.72
C ARG A 75 -22.81 -22.37 -4.73
N PHE A 76 -22.74 -22.82 -3.49
CA PHE A 76 -22.12 -22.09 -2.38
C PHE A 76 -21.18 -23.03 -1.64
N ILE A 77 -20.00 -22.51 -1.29
CA ILE A 77 -18.97 -23.22 -0.55
C ILE A 77 -18.68 -22.41 0.71
N ASP A 78 -18.81 -23.04 1.88
CA ASP A 78 -18.58 -22.36 3.16
C ASP A 78 -17.12 -21.92 3.30
N ILE A 79 -16.93 -20.71 3.83
CA ILE A 79 -15.60 -20.18 4.16
C ILE A 79 -15.25 -20.67 5.58
N PRO A 80 -14.10 -21.34 5.78
CA PRO A 80 -13.65 -21.75 7.11
C PRO A 80 -13.52 -20.55 8.06
N ASP A 81 -13.85 -20.74 9.35
CA ASP A 81 -13.78 -19.67 10.35
C ASP A 81 -12.35 -19.13 10.49
N GLU A 82 -11.32 -19.96 10.35
CA GLU A 82 -9.91 -19.55 10.36
C GLU A 82 -9.56 -18.64 9.17
N VAL A 83 -10.15 -18.89 8.00
CA VAL A 83 -9.99 -18.02 6.82
C VAL A 83 -10.74 -16.71 7.04
N LEU A 84 -11.95 -16.75 7.60
CA LEU A 84 -12.70 -15.54 7.98
C LEU A 84 -11.95 -14.70 9.01
N ASP A 85 -11.28 -15.33 9.98
CA ASP A 85 -10.45 -14.66 10.98
C ASP A 85 -9.28 -13.89 10.35
N VAL A 86 -8.65 -14.44 9.31
CA VAL A 86 -7.61 -13.74 8.55
C VAL A 86 -8.22 -12.63 7.68
N TYR A 87 -9.37 -12.88 7.04
CA TYR A 87 -10.06 -11.86 6.23
C TYR A 87 -10.41 -10.61 7.02
N LYS A 88 -10.73 -10.71 8.33
CA LYS A 88 -10.98 -9.56 9.21
C LYS A 88 -9.84 -8.54 9.25
N LEU A 89 -8.63 -8.89 8.81
CA LEU A 89 -7.52 -7.94 8.70
C LEU A 89 -7.78 -6.83 7.66
N TRP A 90 -8.61 -7.07 6.64
CA TRP A 90 -8.91 -6.06 5.61
C TRP A 90 -10.36 -6.06 5.08
N ARG A 91 -11.19 -7.03 5.48
CA ARG A 91 -12.59 -7.16 5.04
C ARG A 91 -13.58 -6.77 6.13
N PRO A 92 -14.78 -6.29 5.74
CA PRO A 92 -15.22 -6.00 4.36
C PRO A 92 -14.46 -4.83 3.74
N THR A 93 -14.29 -4.84 2.42
CA THR A 93 -13.61 -3.73 1.72
C THR A 93 -14.61 -2.64 1.34
N PRO A 94 -14.21 -1.36 1.23
CA PRO A 94 -15.16 -0.29 0.97
C PRO A 94 -15.63 -0.24 -0.49
N LEU A 95 -16.91 0.10 -0.68
CA LEU A 95 -17.49 0.54 -1.94
C LEU A 95 -17.64 2.07 -1.89
N ILE A 96 -16.95 2.77 -2.78
CA ILE A 96 -16.83 4.23 -2.71
C ILE A 96 -17.38 4.86 -3.98
N ARG A 97 -18.15 5.95 -3.83
CA ARG A 97 -18.58 6.79 -4.95
C ARG A 97 -17.49 7.78 -5.33
N ALA A 98 -17.04 7.78 -6.58
CA ALA A 98 -15.98 8.64 -7.10
C ALA A 98 -16.50 10.06 -7.41
N LYS A 99 -17.02 10.77 -6.40
CA LYS A 99 -17.66 12.09 -6.58
C LYS A 99 -16.72 13.15 -7.16
N ARG A 100 -15.42 13.08 -6.88
CA ARG A 100 -14.45 14.08 -7.35
C ARG A 100 -14.11 13.80 -8.80
N LEU A 101 -14.04 12.55 -9.21
CA LEU A 101 -13.94 12.15 -10.61
C LEU A 101 -15.22 12.50 -11.40
N GLU A 102 -16.40 12.24 -10.85
CA GLU A 102 -17.69 12.65 -11.44
C GLU A 102 -17.70 14.16 -11.72
N LYS A 103 -17.32 14.97 -10.71
CA LYS A 103 -17.20 16.43 -10.81
C LYS A 103 -16.15 16.87 -11.84
N LEU A 104 -14.99 16.20 -11.87
CA LEU A 104 -13.91 16.50 -12.82
C LEU A 104 -14.33 16.22 -14.27
N LEU A 105 -15.11 15.17 -14.49
CA LEU A 105 -15.57 14.77 -15.82
C LEU A 105 -16.82 15.53 -16.27
N ASP A 106 -17.50 16.22 -15.35
CA ASP A 106 -18.81 16.85 -15.57
C ASP A 106 -19.81 15.87 -16.21
N THR A 107 -19.97 14.71 -15.56
CA THR A 107 -20.79 13.60 -16.08
C THR A 107 -22.06 13.40 -15.26
N PRO A 108 -23.19 13.05 -15.90
CA PRO A 108 -24.38 12.60 -15.19
C PRO A 108 -24.26 11.15 -14.67
N ALA A 109 -23.18 10.43 -15.02
CA ALA A 109 -22.95 9.09 -14.52
C ALA A 109 -22.60 9.09 -13.03
N ARG A 110 -23.09 8.08 -12.30
CA ARG A 110 -22.73 7.80 -10.91
C ARG A 110 -21.71 6.67 -10.90
N ILE A 111 -20.49 6.96 -10.46
CA ILE A 111 -19.34 6.08 -10.57
C ILE A 111 -19.03 5.52 -9.19
N TYR A 112 -19.10 4.20 -9.04
CA TYR A 112 -18.73 3.48 -7.84
C TYR A 112 -17.53 2.58 -8.11
N TYR A 113 -16.62 2.48 -7.14
CA TYR A 113 -15.49 1.56 -7.20
C TYR A 113 -15.36 0.73 -5.93
N LYS A 114 -15.08 -0.55 -6.12
CA LYS A 114 -14.80 -1.50 -5.04
C LYS A 114 -13.29 -1.57 -4.81
N TYR A 115 -12.82 -1.07 -3.66
CA TYR A 115 -11.38 -0.89 -3.39
C TYR A 115 -10.78 -2.08 -2.62
N GLU A 116 -9.99 -2.90 -3.29
CA GLU A 116 -9.31 -4.06 -2.68
C GLU A 116 -7.84 -3.78 -2.30
N GLY A 117 -7.37 -2.54 -2.48
CA GLY A 117 -5.98 -2.18 -2.20
C GLY A 117 -5.63 -2.13 -0.71
N GLY A 118 -6.61 -2.14 0.20
CA GLY A 118 -6.38 -2.11 1.64
C GLY A 118 -5.87 -3.43 2.25
N SER A 119 -5.71 -4.49 1.46
CA SER A 119 -5.19 -5.77 1.97
C SER A 119 -3.69 -5.70 2.31
N PRO A 120 -3.17 -6.62 3.14
CA PRO A 120 -1.74 -6.66 3.49
C PRO A 120 -0.78 -6.78 2.29
N ALA A 121 -1.24 -7.35 1.17
CA ALA A 121 -0.47 -7.46 -0.06
C ALA A 121 -0.71 -6.28 -1.04
N GLY A 122 -1.65 -5.38 -0.75
CA GLY A 122 -2.00 -4.25 -1.59
C GLY A 122 -2.91 -4.58 -2.79
N SER A 123 -3.58 -5.74 -2.77
CA SER A 123 -4.47 -6.21 -3.84
C SER A 123 -5.51 -7.25 -3.40
N HIS A 124 -6.42 -7.64 -4.29
CA HIS A 124 -7.40 -8.73 -4.10
C HIS A 124 -6.79 -10.14 -3.94
N LYS A 125 -5.50 -10.33 -4.17
CA LYS A 125 -4.86 -11.65 -4.22
C LYS A 125 -4.89 -12.46 -2.91
N PRO A 126 -4.88 -11.87 -1.69
CA PRO A 126 -5.03 -12.61 -0.44
C PRO A 126 -6.35 -13.39 -0.32
N ASN A 127 -7.42 -12.96 -1.02
CA ASN A 127 -8.71 -13.66 -1.00
C ASN A 127 -8.58 -15.13 -1.42
N THR A 128 -7.68 -15.45 -2.35
CA THR A 128 -7.45 -16.84 -2.77
C THR A 128 -6.16 -17.43 -2.21
N ALA A 129 -5.13 -16.61 -1.91
CA ALA A 129 -3.91 -17.12 -1.30
C ALA A 129 -4.15 -17.70 0.10
N VAL A 130 -4.93 -17.02 0.94
CA VAL A 130 -5.23 -17.45 2.31
C VAL A 130 -5.94 -18.82 2.35
N PRO A 131 -7.07 -19.06 1.64
CA PRO A 131 -7.71 -20.36 1.66
C PRO A 131 -6.83 -21.46 1.03
N GLN A 132 -6.08 -21.16 -0.04
CA GLN A 132 -5.18 -22.17 -0.63
C GLN A 132 -4.10 -22.62 0.36
N VAL A 133 -3.45 -21.69 1.06
CA VAL A 133 -2.44 -22.03 2.08
C VAL A 133 -3.09 -22.70 3.29
N TYR A 134 -4.29 -22.27 3.70
CA TYR A 134 -5.05 -22.90 4.77
C TYR A 134 -5.31 -24.39 4.49
N TYR A 135 -5.86 -24.73 3.32
CA TYR A 135 -6.15 -26.14 2.99
C TYR A 135 -4.88 -26.99 2.88
N ASN A 136 -3.77 -26.41 2.40
CA ASN A 136 -2.47 -27.06 2.46
C ASN A 136 -2.02 -27.33 3.90
N ALA A 137 -2.15 -26.36 4.79
CA ALA A 137 -1.82 -26.51 6.21
C ALA A 137 -2.65 -27.62 6.88
N GLN A 138 -3.95 -27.68 6.58
CA GLN A 138 -4.87 -28.71 7.10
C GLN A 138 -4.50 -30.11 6.62
N GLN A 139 -4.07 -30.25 5.37
CA GLN A 139 -3.58 -31.53 4.82
C GLN A 139 -2.18 -31.90 5.35
N GLY A 140 -1.55 -31.05 6.16
CA GLY A 140 -0.24 -31.30 6.75
C GLY A 140 0.95 -30.97 5.85
N ILE A 141 0.71 -30.29 4.72
CA ILE A 141 1.75 -29.82 3.78
C ILE A 141 2.66 -28.83 4.50
N LYS A 142 3.98 -28.95 4.26
CA LYS A 142 5.00 -28.14 4.93
C LYS A 142 5.53 -27.00 4.07
N LYS A 143 5.39 -27.11 2.75
CA LYS A 143 5.90 -26.14 1.80
C LYS A 143 4.90 -25.95 0.67
N VAL A 144 4.73 -24.72 0.22
CA VAL A 144 4.06 -24.42 -1.04
C VAL A 144 5.01 -23.74 -2.00
N VAL A 145 4.75 -23.94 -3.28
CA VAL A 145 5.44 -23.29 -4.39
C VAL A 145 4.44 -22.53 -5.23
N THR A 146 4.90 -21.44 -5.84
CA THR A 146 4.05 -20.59 -6.69
C THR A 146 4.88 -19.83 -7.72
N GLU A 147 4.22 -19.38 -8.77
CA GLU A 147 4.72 -18.41 -9.75
C GLU A 147 4.44 -16.97 -9.28
N THR A 148 5.08 -15.99 -9.90
CA THR A 148 4.56 -14.63 -9.95
C THR A 148 5.13 -13.82 -11.12
N GLY A 149 4.32 -12.92 -11.68
CA GLY A 149 4.78 -11.93 -12.65
C GLY A 149 5.44 -10.74 -11.94
N ALA A 150 4.63 -9.73 -11.64
CA ALA A 150 5.08 -8.50 -11.00
C ALA A 150 5.31 -8.62 -9.47
N GLY A 151 4.89 -9.73 -8.83
CA GLY A 151 5.14 -10.02 -7.41
C GLY A 151 3.91 -10.01 -6.49
N GLN A 152 2.79 -9.40 -6.90
CA GLN A 152 1.57 -9.29 -6.08
C GLN A 152 1.01 -10.65 -5.61
N TRP A 153 0.98 -11.63 -6.52
CA TRP A 153 0.51 -12.98 -6.21
C TRP A 153 1.49 -13.71 -5.26
N GLY A 154 2.78 -13.71 -5.57
CA GLY A 154 3.80 -14.33 -4.72
C GLY A 154 3.86 -13.70 -3.33
N GLY A 155 3.68 -12.37 -3.24
CA GLY A 155 3.53 -11.64 -1.97
C GLY A 155 2.34 -12.14 -1.16
N SER A 156 1.19 -12.35 -1.79
CA SER A 156 0.00 -12.84 -1.10
C SER A 156 0.15 -14.26 -0.57
N VAL A 157 0.82 -15.14 -1.33
CA VAL A 157 1.14 -16.51 -0.88
C VAL A 157 2.17 -16.47 0.26
N ALA A 158 3.24 -15.66 0.13
CA ALA A 158 4.24 -15.49 1.18
C ALA A 158 3.63 -14.98 2.49
N PHE A 159 2.75 -13.98 2.41
CA PHE A 159 1.96 -13.49 3.53
C PHE A 159 1.13 -14.62 4.16
N ALA A 160 0.33 -15.34 3.38
CA ALA A 160 -0.50 -16.43 3.90
C ALA A 160 0.35 -17.54 4.55
N CYS A 161 1.48 -17.91 3.93
CA CYS A 161 2.44 -18.86 4.49
C CYS A 161 3.00 -18.43 5.83
N SER A 162 3.32 -17.14 6.00
CA SER A 162 3.81 -16.61 7.28
C SER A 162 2.79 -16.78 8.42
N LEU A 163 1.50 -16.67 8.12
CA LEU A 163 0.42 -16.83 9.10
C LEU A 163 0.19 -18.29 9.51
N TYR A 164 0.31 -19.23 8.57
CA TYR A 164 0.06 -20.65 8.81
C TYR A 164 1.33 -21.48 9.09
N GLY A 165 2.51 -20.87 9.03
CA GLY A 165 3.79 -21.52 9.33
C GLY A 165 4.26 -22.50 8.24
N LEU A 166 3.95 -22.22 6.96
CA LEU A 166 4.40 -23.01 5.81
C LEU A 166 5.64 -22.38 5.17
N GLY A 167 6.54 -23.20 4.64
CA GLY A 167 7.60 -22.73 3.75
C GLY A 167 7.02 -22.25 2.41
N CYS A 168 7.62 -21.21 1.82
CA CYS A 168 7.16 -20.63 0.56
C CYS A 168 8.35 -20.46 -0.40
N GLU A 169 8.25 -21.01 -1.61
CA GLU A 169 9.17 -20.69 -2.71
C GLU A 169 8.41 -20.10 -3.90
N VAL A 170 8.94 -19.02 -4.46
CA VAL A 170 8.29 -18.24 -5.52
C VAL A 170 9.20 -18.15 -6.72
N TRP A 171 8.73 -18.57 -7.89
CA TRP A 171 9.39 -18.31 -9.17
C TRP A 171 8.85 -17.01 -9.75
N GLN A 172 9.68 -15.98 -9.76
CA GLN A 172 9.33 -14.65 -10.28
C GLN A 172 9.90 -14.46 -11.67
N VAL A 173 9.10 -13.95 -12.61
CA VAL A 173 9.56 -13.59 -13.97
C VAL A 173 10.86 -12.78 -13.90
N ARG A 174 11.91 -13.25 -14.57
CA ARG A 174 13.29 -12.77 -14.43
C ARG A 174 13.43 -11.27 -14.64
N THR A 175 12.79 -10.68 -15.65
CA THR A 175 12.79 -9.22 -15.82
C THR A 175 12.22 -8.50 -14.60
N SER A 176 11.13 -8.99 -14.01
CA SER A 176 10.54 -8.39 -12.80
C SER A 176 11.41 -8.63 -11.57
N TYR A 177 12.03 -9.80 -11.44
CA TYR A 177 12.95 -10.11 -10.34
C TYR A 177 14.10 -9.09 -10.23
N HIS A 178 14.66 -8.66 -11.38
CA HIS A 178 15.77 -7.71 -11.41
C HIS A 178 15.32 -6.24 -11.38
N HIS A 179 14.21 -5.87 -12.03
CA HIS A 179 13.78 -4.47 -12.16
C HIS A 179 12.74 -4.02 -11.11
N LYS A 180 12.11 -4.96 -10.39
CA LYS A 180 11.14 -4.68 -9.32
C LYS A 180 11.64 -5.26 -7.98
N PRO A 181 12.64 -4.64 -7.33
CA PRO A 181 13.22 -5.17 -6.11
C PRO A 181 12.25 -5.19 -4.92
N TYR A 182 11.28 -4.27 -4.85
CA TYR A 182 10.38 -4.13 -3.69
C TYR A 182 9.42 -5.32 -3.50
N PRO A 183 8.66 -5.79 -4.52
CA PRO A 183 7.86 -7.00 -4.37
C PRO A 183 8.68 -8.23 -3.93
N LYS A 184 9.91 -8.37 -4.45
CA LYS A 184 10.85 -9.42 -4.03
C LYS A 184 11.21 -9.29 -2.54
N LEU A 185 11.61 -8.10 -2.11
CA LEU A 185 11.97 -7.83 -0.71
C LEU A 185 10.79 -8.03 0.24
N MET A 186 9.57 -7.70 -0.18
CA MET A 186 8.36 -7.96 0.59
C MET A 186 8.16 -9.45 0.82
N MET A 187 8.24 -10.26 -0.24
CA MET A 187 8.16 -11.73 -0.16
C MET A 187 9.23 -12.30 0.80
N GLN A 188 10.47 -11.82 0.69
CA GLN A 188 11.59 -12.23 1.57
C GLN A 188 11.39 -11.81 3.03
N THR A 189 10.79 -10.63 3.26
CA THR A 189 10.45 -10.14 4.61
C THR A 189 9.47 -11.10 5.29
N TRP A 190 8.47 -11.60 4.57
CA TRP A 190 7.56 -12.66 5.04
C TRP A 190 8.17 -14.06 5.07
N GLY A 191 9.42 -14.22 4.64
CA GLY A 191 10.17 -15.48 4.73
C GLY A 191 10.14 -16.37 3.50
N ALA A 192 9.61 -15.88 2.37
CA ALA A 192 9.64 -16.64 1.12
C ALA A 192 11.04 -16.62 0.46
N LYS A 193 11.41 -17.73 -0.15
CA LYS A 193 12.55 -17.81 -1.07
C LYS A 193 12.08 -17.44 -2.46
N VAL A 194 12.74 -16.47 -3.10
CA VAL A 194 12.34 -15.99 -4.44
C VAL A 194 13.43 -16.34 -5.45
N HIS A 195 13.04 -17.01 -6.53
CA HIS A 195 13.90 -17.43 -7.62
C HIS A 195 13.59 -16.63 -8.88
N PRO A 196 14.60 -16.18 -9.67
CA PRO A 196 14.36 -15.66 -11.00
C PRO A 196 13.94 -16.80 -11.94
N SER A 197 12.92 -16.56 -12.77
CA SER A 197 12.38 -17.53 -13.74
C SER A 197 12.59 -17.04 -15.18
N PRO A 198 13.31 -17.78 -16.05
CA PRO A 198 13.81 -19.15 -15.85
C PRO A 198 14.98 -19.23 -14.86
N SER A 199 14.99 -20.30 -14.06
CA SER A 199 16.03 -20.61 -13.07
C SER A 199 16.93 -21.78 -13.51
N ASP A 200 18.10 -21.92 -12.87
CA ASP A 200 18.98 -23.08 -13.01
C ASP A 200 18.65 -24.21 -12.03
N VAL A 201 17.68 -24.02 -11.14
CA VAL A 201 17.31 -24.98 -10.10
C VAL A 201 16.27 -26.00 -10.55
N THR A 202 15.61 -25.80 -11.71
CA THR A 202 14.62 -26.71 -12.30
C THR A 202 15.09 -27.24 -13.66
N GLU A 203 14.56 -28.37 -14.13
CA GLU A 203 14.80 -28.85 -15.48
C GLU A 203 14.15 -27.94 -16.54
N ALA A 204 12.91 -27.50 -16.33
CA ALA A 204 12.20 -26.58 -17.21
C ALA A 204 12.98 -25.27 -17.41
N GLY A 205 13.46 -24.66 -16.33
CA GLY A 205 14.28 -23.45 -16.37
C GLY A 205 15.62 -23.66 -17.07
N ARG A 206 16.33 -24.76 -16.75
CA ARG A 206 17.62 -25.11 -17.41
C ARG A 206 17.48 -25.30 -18.91
N LYS A 207 16.43 -25.97 -19.38
CA LYS A 207 16.17 -26.14 -20.83
C LYS A 207 16.02 -24.81 -21.54
N ILE A 208 15.33 -23.86 -20.92
CA ILE A 208 15.14 -22.52 -21.48
C ILE A 208 16.47 -21.75 -21.48
N LEU A 209 17.21 -21.77 -20.37
CA LEU A 209 18.50 -21.09 -20.27
C LEU A 209 19.58 -21.67 -21.19
N GLN A 210 19.54 -22.97 -21.48
CA GLN A 210 20.44 -23.58 -22.47
C GLN A 210 20.15 -23.08 -23.89
N LYS A 211 18.87 -22.82 -24.22
CA LYS A 211 18.45 -22.32 -25.53
C LYS A 211 18.64 -20.81 -25.66
N ASP A 212 18.34 -20.07 -24.60
CA ASP A 212 18.47 -18.62 -24.52
C ASP A 212 18.88 -18.21 -23.08
N PRO A 213 20.19 -18.05 -22.82
CA PRO A 213 20.70 -17.60 -21.51
C PRO A 213 20.22 -16.20 -21.12
N SER A 214 19.78 -15.40 -22.10
CA SER A 214 19.31 -14.03 -21.92
C SER A 214 17.80 -13.90 -21.80
N SER A 215 17.08 -15.03 -21.76
CA SER A 215 15.62 -15.06 -21.74
C SER A 215 15.04 -14.13 -20.65
N PRO A 216 14.12 -13.22 -21.00
CA PRO A 216 13.49 -12.32 -20.03
C PRO A 216 12.54 -13.06 -19.07
N GLY A 217 12.22 -14.32 -19.38
CA GLY A 217 11.21 -15.10 -18.70
C GLY A 217 9.78 -14.70 -19.07
N SER A 218 8.82 -15.53 -18.65
CA SER A 218 7.39 -15.27 -18.81
C SER A 218 6.64 -15.90 -17.63
N LEU A 219 5.39 -15.47 -17.43
CA LEU A 219 4.57 -16.07 -16.38
C LEU A 219 4.36 -17.58 -16.64
N GLY A 220 4.18 -17.99 -17.90
CA GLY A 220 4.04 -19.39 -18.27
C GLY A 220 5.27 -20.24 -17.92
N ILE A 221 6.48 -19.69 -18.05
CA ILE A 221 7.73 -20.36 -17.64
C ILE A 221 7.77 -20.51 -16.11
N ALA A 222 7.41 -19.46 -15.39
CA ALA A 222 7.39 -19.49 -13.93
C ALA A 222 6.35 -20.49 -13.37
N ILE A 223 5.22 -20.65 -14.06
CA ILE A 223 4.24 -21.72 -13.78
C ILE A 223 4.88 -23.09 -14.02
N SER A 224 5.52 -23.31 -15.17
CA SER A 224 6.17 -24.60 -15.46
C SER A 224 7.16 -25.00 -14.36
N GLU A 225 8.01 -24.08 -13.91
CA GLU A 225 8.99 -24.36 -12.87
C GLU A 225 8.35 -24.65 -11.51
N ALA A 226 7.33 -23.88 -11.10
CA ALA A 226 6.64 -24.13 -9.84
C ALA A 226 5.85 -25.46 -9.86
N VAL A 227 5.20 -25.77 -10.99
CA VAL A 227 4.49 -27.04 -11.21
C VAL A 227 5.45 -28.23 -11.21
N GLU A 228 6.65 -28.10 -11.81
CA GLU A 228 7.68 -29.14 -11.77
C GLU A 228 8.07 -29.50 -10.33
N VAL A 229 8.30 -28.49 -9.48
CA VAL A 229 8.68 -28.73 -8.07
C VAL A 229 7.53 -29.35 -7.27
N ALA A 230 6.29 -28.91 -7.48
CA ALA A 230 5.14 -29.50 -6.81
C ALA A 230 4.90 -30.96 -7.25
N ALA A 231 4.96 -31.24 -8.56
CA ALA A 231 4.70 -32.56 -9.11
C ALA A 231 5.76 -33.62 -8.74
N THR A 232 6.96 -33.19 -8.33
CA THR A 232 8.08 -34.09 -8.00
C THR A 232 8.30 -34.28 -6.50
N ASN A 233 7.52 -33.61 -5.65
CA ASN A 233 7.68 -33.66 -4.19
C ASN A 233 6.33 -33.66 -3.46
N ASP A 234 5.93 -34.82 -2.94
CA ASP A 234 4.64 -35.00 -2.25
C ASP A 234 4.44 -34.11 -1.01
N ALA A 235 5.53 -33.64 -0.38
CA ALA A 235 5.47 -32.72 0.75
C ALA A 235 5.29 -31.24 0.34
N THR A 236 5.18 -30.98 -0.96
CA THR A 236 5.07 -29.65 -1.57
C THR A 236 3.84 -29.59 -2.47
N LYS A 237 3.11 -28.48 -2.42
CA LYS A 237 1.96 -28.24 -3.30
C LYS A 237 2.04 -26.90 -3.97
N TYR A 238 1.35 -26.79 -5.09
CA TYR A 238 1.30 -25.60 -5.91
C TYR A 238 0.11 -24.72 -5.48
N CYS A 239 0.36 -23.42 -5.30
CA CYS A 239 -0.68 -22.42 -5.16
C CYS A 239 -0.76 -21.62 -6.46
N LEU A 240 -1.97 -21.46 -7.01
CA LEU A 240 -2.19 -20.84 -8.32
C LEU A 240 -2.88 -19.47 -8.19
N GLY A 241 -2.37 -18.48 -8.93
CA GLY A 241 -2.82 -17.09 -8.81
C GLY A 241 -3.99 -16.67 -9.69
N SER A 242 -4.33 -17.45 -10.71
CA SER A 242 -5.42 -17.15 -11.66
C SER A 242 -5.79 -18.39 -12.49
N VAL A 243 -6.87 -18.31 -13.28
CA VAL A 243 -7.28 -19.28 -14.33
C VAL A 243 -8.24 -20.38 -13.86
N LEU A 244 -7.97 -21.09 -12.75
CA LEU A 244 -8.82 -22.21 -12.29
C LEU A 244 -10.07 -21.78 -11.51
N ASN A 245 -11.09 -22.64 -11.47
CA ASN A 245 -12.40 -22.33 -10.87
C ASN A 245 -12.32 -22.02 -9.37
N HIS A 246 -11.57 -22.82 -8.58
CA HIS A 246 -11.40 -22.55 -7.16
C HIS A 246 -10.79 -21.16 -6.89
N VAL A 247 -9.95 -20.66 -7.80
CA VAL A 247 -9.38 -19.31 -7.70
C VAL A 247 -10.46 -18.25 -7.94
N LEU A 248 -11.31 -18.43 -8.93
CA LEU A 248 -12.38 -17.49 -9.27
C LEU A 248 -13.45 -17.46 -8.17
N LEU A 249 -13.86 -18.62 -7.64
CA LEU A 249 -14.86 -18.70 -6.58
C LEU A 249 -14.36 -18.02 -5.29
N HIS A 250 -13.10 -18.21 -4.89
CA HIS A 250 -12.55 -17.55 -3.69
C HIS A 250 -12.64 -16.01 -3.77
N GLN A 251 -12.60 -15.46 -4.99
CA GLN A 251 -12.67 -14.02 -5.21
C GLN A 251 -14.10 -13.46 -5.15
N THR A 252 -15.13 -14.30 -5.21
CA THR A 252 -16.55 -13.85 -5.24
C THR A 252 -17.00 -13.14 -3.97
N VAL A 253 -16.25 -13.26 -2.88
CA VAL A 253 -16.42 -12.44 -1.67
C VAL A 253 -16.49 -10.95 -2.00
N ILE A 254 -15.78 -10.48 -3.04
CA ILE A 254 -15.81 -9.09 -3.52
C ILE A 254 -17.20 -8.70 -4.02
N GLY A 255 -17.78 -9.49 -4.92
CA GLY A 255 -19.09 -9.22 -5.51
C GLY A 255 -20.23 -9.44 -4.51
N GLU A 256 -20.13 -10.42 -3.61
CA GLU A 256 -21.13 -10.65 -2.55
C GLU A 256 -21.20 -9.46 -1.58
N GLU A 257 -20.05 -8.91 -1.17
CA GLU A 257 -20.01 -7.68 -0.39
C GLU A 257 -20.61 -6.51 -1.18
N CYS A 258 -20.25 -6.40 -2.46
CA CYS A 258 -20.68 -5.29 -3.31
C CYS A 258 -22.20 -5.30 -3.54
N LEU A 259 -22.83 -6.47 -3.68
CA LEU A 259 -24.30 -6.60 -3.77
C LEU A 259 -24.98 -6.01 -2.52
N LYS A 260 -24.54 -6.40 -1.31
CA LYS A 260 -25.07 -5.87 -0.05
C LYS A 260 -24.84 -4.37 0.08
N GLN A 261 -23.66 -3.90 -0.34
CA GLN A 261 -23.29 -2.48 -0.30
C GLN A 261 -24.16 -1.65 -1.25
N MET A 262 -24.37 -2.12 -2.48
CA MET A 262 -25.25 -1.46 -3.46
C MET A 262 -26.71 -1.44 -3.01
N GLU A 263 -27.19 -2.54 -2.42
CA GLU A 263 -28.52 -2.62 -1.81
C GLU A 263 -28.69 -1.59 -0.69
N ALA A 264 -27.71 -1.47 0.20
CA ALA A 264 -27.71 -0.48 1.28
C ALA A 264 -27.69 0.97 0.77
N ILE A 265 -27.03 1.23 -0.37
CA ILE A 265 -27.02 2.54 -1.03
C ILE A 265 -28.37 2.79 -1.76
N GLY A 266 -29.10 1.73 -2.13
CA GLY A 266 -30.33 1.81 -2.90
C GLY A 266 -30.10 2.01 -4.40
N GLU A 267 -28.97 1.52 -4.92
CA GLU A 267 -28.55 1.65 -6.31
C GLU A 267 -28.40 0.28 -6.96
N THR A 268 -28.55 0.21 -8.29
CA THR A 268 -28.29 -1.00 -9.08
C THR A 268 -27.40 -0.62 -10.25
N PRO A 269 -26.30 -1.35 -10.51
CA PRO A 269 -25.39 -0.99 -11.59
C PRO A 269 -26.01 -1.27 -12.97
N ASP A 270 -25.90 -0.32 -13.88
CA ASP A 270 -26.19 -0.49 -15.30
C ASP A 270 -25.02 -1.11 -16.05
N LEU A 271 -23.79 -0.83 -15.58
CA LEU A 271 -22.54 -1.29 -16.16
C LEU A 271 -21.56 -1.71 -15.08
N ILE A 272 -20.99 -2.91 -15.22
CA ILE A 272 -19.95 -3.46 -14.37
C ILE A 272 -18.68 -3.62 -15.18
N ILE A 273 -17.59 -3.01 -14.74
CA ILE A 273 -16.30 -2.98 -15.43
C ILE A 273 -15.22 -3.59 -14.54
N GLY A 274 -14.52 -4.59 -15.06
CA GLY A 274 -13.36 -5.18 -14.40
C GLY A 274 -12.24 -5.48 -15.40
N CYS A 275 -10.99 -5.37 -14.95
CA CYS A 275 -9.86 -5.67 -15.82
C CYS A 275 -9.54 -7.18 -15.84
N THR A 276 -9.02 -7.65 -16.96
CA THR A 276 -8.78 -9.08 -17.21
C THR A 276 -7.40 -9.33 -17.78
N GLY A 277 -6.59 -10.08 -17.02
CA GLY A 277 -5.38 -10.77 -17.51
C GLY A 277 -5.67 -12.25 -17.54
N GLY A 278 -5.55 -12.93 -16.39
CA GLY A 278 -6.12 -14.26 -16.17
C GLY A 278 -7.53 -14.25 -15.54
N GLY A 279 -8.09 -13.07 -15.30
CA GLY A 279 -9.51 -12.86 -14.98
C GLY A 279 -10.00 -13.02 -13.52
N SER A 280 -9.15 -13.41 -12.57
CA SER A 280 -9.54 -13.60 -11.15
C SER A 280 -10.20 -12.39 -10.49
N ASN A 281 -9.68 -11.17 -10.72
CA ASN A 281 -10.33 -9.92 -10.32
C ASN A 281 -11.75 -9.81 -10.89
N PHE A 282 -11.84 -9.78 -12.22
CA PHE A 282 -13.09 -9.56 -12.93
C PHE A 282 -14.16 -10.55 -12.48
N ALA A 283 -13.82 -11.83 -12.34
CA ALA A 283 -14.71 -12.85 -11.82
C ALA A 283 -15.19 -12.53 -10.39
N GLY A 284 -14.27 -12.16 -9.50
CA GLY A 284 -14.59 -11.84 -8.11
C GLY A 284 -15.65 -10.76 -7.96
N LEU A 285 -15.58 -9.69 -8.75
CA LEU A 285 -16.62 -8.66 -8.76
C LEU A 285 -17.86 -9.11 -9.54
N SER A 286 -17.70 -9.63 -10.76
CA SER A 286 -18.82 -9.77 -11.71
C SER A 286 -19.68 -11.03 -11.53
N PHE A 287 -19.14 -12.13 -11.01
CA PHE A 287 -19.87 -13.40 -10.95
C PHE A 287 -21.12 -13.34 -10.07
N PRO A 288 -21.09 -12.75 -8.86
CA PRO A 288 -22.31 -12.54 -8.08
C PRO A 288 -23.35 -11.67 -8.81
N PHE A 289 -22.96 -10.64 -9.56
CA PHE A 289 -23.91 -9.87 -10.37
C PHE A 289 -24.43 -10.64 -11.59
N LEU A 290 -23.61 -11.53 -12.17
CA LEU A 290 -24.05 -12.42 -13.23
C LEU A 290 -25.08 -13.43 -12.72
N ARG A 291 -24.96 -13.92 -11.47
CA ARG A 291 -26.02 -14.70 -10.80
C ARG A 291 -27.35 -13.95 -10.81
N GLU A 292 -27.34 -12.71 -10.33
CA GLU A 292 -28.55 -11.89 -10.27
C GLU A 292 -29.11 -11.60 -11.67
N LYS A 293 -28.23 -11.42 -12.67
CA LYS A 293 -28.61 -11.30 -14.09
C LYS A 293 -29.27 -12.55 -14.66
N LEU A 294 -28.69 -13.72 -14.43
CA LEU A 294 -29.23 -15.00 -14.88
C LEU A 294 -30.58 -15.33 -14.21
N SER A 295 -30.77 -14.89 -12.97
CA SER A 295 -32.06 -15.00 -12.27
C SER A 295 -33.13 -14.00 -12.74
N GLY A 296 -32.75 -13.00 -13.56
CA GLY A 296 -33.63 -11.95 -14.05
C GLY A 296 -33.91 -10.82 -13.05
N LYS A 297 -33.22 -10.78 -11.90
CA LYS A 297 -33.41 -9.73 -10.88
C LYS A 297 -32.84 -8.37 -11.30
N ILE A 298 -31.72 -8.37 -12.00
CA ILE A 298 -31.07 -7.17 -12.56
C ILE A 298 -30.59 -7.48 -13.97
N ASN A 299 -30.21 -6.47 -14.76
CA ASN A 299 -29.67 -6.71 -16.11
C ASN A 299 -28.50 -5.78 -16.47
N PRO A 300 -27.39 -5.84 -15.71
CA PRO A 300 -26.21 -5.04 -16.02
C PRO A 300 -25.54 -5.49 -17.32
N VAL A 301 -24.91 -4.53 -18.00
CA VAL A 301 -23.83 -4.83 -18.94
C VAL A 301 -22.60 -5.23 -18.13
N ILE A 302 -21.99 -6.36 -18.45
CA ILE A 302 -20.75 -6.81 -17.81
C ILE A 302 -19.63 -6.70 -18.84
N ARG A 303 -18.60 -5.92 -18.55
CA ARG A 303 -17.52 -5.57 -19.48
C ARG A 303 -16.15 -5.93 -18.90
N ALA A 304 -15.47 -6.87 -19.55
CA ALA A 304 -14.06 -7.15 -19.33
C ALA A 304 -13.19 -6.14 -20.08
N VAL A 305 -12.09 -5.73 -19.45
CA VAL A 305 -11.13 -4.79 -20.02
C VAL A 305 -9.72 -5.37 -19.98
N GLU A 306 -9.09 -5.51 -21.14
CA GLU A 306 -7.75 -6.09 -21.27
C GLU A 306 -6.77 -5.09 -21.93
N PRO A 307 -5.44 -5.30 -21.84
CA PRO A 307 -4.50 -4.44 -22.53
C PRO A 307 -4.51 -4.72 -24.03
N THR A 308 -4.33 -3.68 -24.85
CA THR A 308 -4.16 -3.85 -26.31
C THR A 308 -2.94 -4.69 -26.66
N ALA A 309 -1.93 -4.71 -25.79
CA ALA A 309 -0.69 -5.50 -25.97
C ALA A 309 -0.85 -7.00 -25.65
N CYS A 310 -1.85 -7.38 -24.85
CA CYS A 310 -2.16 -8.79 -24.54
C CYS A 310 -3.69 -9.04 -24.62
N PRO A 311 -4.26 -8.99 -25.84
CA PRO A 311 -5.71 -8.99 -26.05
C PRO A 311 -6.30 -10.40 -26.19
N SER A 312 -6.25 -11.22 -25.13
CA SER A 312 -6.69 -12.62 -25.17
C SER A 312 -8.16 -12.79 -25.53
N LEU A 313 -9.09 -11.99 -25.00
CA LEU A 313 -10.52 -12.09 -25.30
C LEU A 313 -10.92 -11.40 -26.62
N THR A 314 -10.35 -10.23 -26.92
CA THR A 314 -10.75 -9.41 -28.07
C THR A 314 -10.10 -9.86 -29.37
N LYS A 315 -8.93 -10.51 -29.32
CA LYS A 315 -8.20 -10.99 -30.49
C LYS A 315 -7.68 -12.44 -30.40
N GLY A 316 -7.71 -13.07 -29.24
CA GLY A 316 -7.28 -14.46 -29.09
C GLY A 316 -8.26 -15.47 -29.71
N VAL A 317 -7.89 -16.74 -29.66
CA VAL A 317 -8.67 -17.85 -30.23
C VAL A 317 -9.20 -18.74 -29.12
N TYR A 318 -10.45 -19.18 -29.23
CA TYR A 318 -11.07 -20.08 -28.28
C TYR A 318 -10.67 -21.55 -28.53
N ALA A 319 -9.60 -22.00 -27.89
CA ALA A 319 -8.91 -23.28 -28.14
C ALA A 319 -8.54 -24.01 -26.84
N TYR A 320 -8.26 -25.31 -26.94
CA TYR A 320 -7.56 -26.03 -25.87
C TYR A 320 -6.10 -25.63 -25.91
N ASP A 321 -5.57 -25.18 -24.78
CA ASP A 321 -4.18 -24.77 -24.67
C ASP A 321 -3.67 -24.99 -23.23
N PHE A 322 -2.36 -25.00 -23.07
CA PHE A 322 -1.72 -25.17 -21.78
C PHE A 322 -1.78 -23.88 -20.95
N GLY A 323 -1.83 -24.05 -19.63
CA GLY A 323 -1.69 -22.94 -18.68
C GLY A 323 -0.25 -22.46 -18.52
N ASP A 324 0.73 -23.26 -18.96
CA ASP A 324 2.17 -23.07 -18.77
C ASP A 324 2.95 -23.25 -20.06
N THR A 325 4.21 -22.79 -20.10
CA THR A 325 5.01 -22.82 -21.34
C THR A 325 5.58 -24.20 -21.68
N ALA A 326 5.79 -25.08 -20.68
CA ALA A 326 6.38 -26.40 -20.88
C ALA A 326 5.34 -27.51 -21.16
N GLY A 327 4.05 -27.20 -21.12
CA GLY A 327 2.97 -28.16 -21.35
C GLY A 327 2.77 -29.16 -20.21
N MET A 328 3.03 -28.74 -18.97
CA MET A 328 2.92 -29.58 -17.77
C MET A 328 1.52 -29.53 -17.13
N THR A 329 0.80 -28.45 -17.36
CA THR A 329 -0.57 -28.25 -16.85
C THR A 329 -1.60 -28.95 -17.73
N PRO A 330 -2.83 -29.20 -17.24
CA PRO A 330 -3.93 -29.61 -18.10
C PRO A 330 -4.19 -28.66 -19.27
N LEU A 331 -4.63 -29.20 -20.41
CA LEU A 331 -5.15 -28.36 -21.49
C LEU A 331 -6.53 -27.86 -21.09
N MET A 332 -6.69 -26.54 -21.09
CA MET A 332 -7.95 -25.90 -20.73
C MET A 332 -8.57 -25.25 -21.97
N LYS A 333 -9.89 -25.36 -22.12
CA LYS A 333 -10.61 -24.68 -23.20
C LYS A 333 -10.77 -23.19 -22.86
N MET A 334 -10.02 -22.33 -23.51
CA MET A 334 -9.95 -20.91 -23.21
C MET A 334 -9.68 -20.03 -24.43
N HIS A 335 -9.93 -18.73 -24.29
CA HIS A 335 -9.36 -17.74 -25.18
C HIS A 335 -7.86 -17.61 -24.93
N THR A 336 -7.04 -17.84 -25.95
CA THR A 336 -5.58 -17.86 -25.84
C THR A 336 -4.87 -17.13 -26.98
N LEU A 337 -3.71 -16.57 -26.66
CA LEU A 337 -2.71 -16.04 -27.60
C LEU A 337 -1.61 -17.08 -27.96
N GLY A 338 -1.71 -18.29 -27.38
CA GLY A 338 -0.73 -19.38 -27.42
C GLY A 338 0.14 -19.44 -26.14
N HIS A 339 0.34 -20.61 -25.55
CA HIS A 339 1.11 -20.79 -24.29
C HIS A 339 2.60 -20.41 -24.35
N ASP A 340 3.15 -20.26 -25.56
CA ASP A 340 4.48 -19.74 -25.82
C ASP A 340 4.50 -18.20 -26.02
N PHE A 341 3.36 -17.53 -25.81
CA PHE A 341 3.27 -16.07 -25.88
C PHE A 341 4.05 -15.39 -24.76
N ILE A 342 5.06 -14.64 -25.18
CA ILE A 342 5.85 -13.75 -24.32
C ILE A 342 5.43 -12.31 -24.66
N PRO A 343 4.78 -11.59 -23.73
CA PRO A 343 4.51 -10.16 -23.88
C PRO A 343 5.80 -9.37 -24.05
N ASP A 344 5.72 -8.24 -24.75
CA ASP A 344 6.86 -7.33 -24.89
C ASP A 344 7.42 -6.93 -23.49
N PRO A 345 8.75 -6.95 -23.29
CA PRO A 345 9.37 -6.62 -22.01
C PRO A 345 9.04 -5.22 -21.53
N ILE A 346 8.80 -4.29 -22.46
CA ILE A 346 8.37 -2.93 -22.15
C ILE A 346 7.01 -3.09 -21.49
N HIS A 347 5.90 -3.24 -22.22
CA HIS A 347 4.50 -3.22 -21.72
C HIS A 347 4.37 -2.40 -20.40
N ALA A 348 3.33 -2.49 -19.59
CA ALA A 348 3.28 -1.70 -18.34
C ALA A 348 2.04 -2.07 -17.55
N GLY A 349 1.00 -2.47 -18.27
CA GLY A 349 -0.34 -2.69 -17.77
C GLY A 349 -0.54 -3.88 -16.83
N GLY A 350 0.52 -4.59 -16.39
CA GLY A 350 0.44 -5.68 -15.42
C GLY A 350 -0.25 -6.98 -15.90
N LEU A 351 -1.05 -6.93 -16.97
CA LEU A 351 -1.87 -8.03 -17.49
C LEU A 351 -1.10 -8.80 -18.59
N ARG A 352 -0.21 -9.71 -18.17
CA ARG A 352 0.83 -10.35 -19.01
C ARG A 352 0.65 -11.86 -19.24
N TYR A 353 -0.55 -12.39 -19.08
CA TYR A 353 -0.83 -13.82 -19.28
C TYR A 353 -1.35 -14.08 -20.71
N HIS A 354 -1.06 -15.26 -21.27
CA HIS A 354 -1.43 -15.57 -22.66
C HIS A 354 -2.89 -15.96 -22.82
N GLY A 355 -3.48 -16.58 -21.78
CA GLY A 355 -4.83 -17.12 -21.81
C GLY A 355 -5.82 -16.34 -20.92
N MET A 356 -7.10 -16.60 -21.10
CA MET A 356 -8.16 -16.18 -20.18
C MET A 356 -8.67 -17.37 -19.39
N ALA A 357 -9.18 -17.18 -18.16
CA ALA A 357 -9.77 -18.28 -17.40
C ALA A 357 -10.85 -19.03 -18.23
N PRO A 358 -10.92 -20.38 -18.17
CA PRO A 358 -11.88 -21.16 -18.96
C PRO A 358 -13.32 -20.74 -18.71
N LEU A 359 -13.67 -20.50 -17.45
CA LEU A 359 -15.03 -20.07 -17.08
C LEU A 359 -15.38 -18.69 -17.64
N ILE A 360 -14.44 -17.73 -17.63
CA ILE A 360 -14.66 -16.40 -18.24
C ILE A 360 -14.76 -16.51 -19.76
N SER A 361 -13.90 -17.31 -20.38
CA SER A 361 -13.94 -17.58 -21.82
C SER A 361 -15.29 -18.17 -22.22
N HIS A 362 -15.79 -19.12 -21.45
CA HIS A 362 -17.08 -19.77 -21.68
C HIS A 362 -18.25 -18.79 -21.53
N VAL A 363 -18.26 -17.96 -20.48
CA VAL A 363 -19.29 -16.93 -20.26
C VAL A 363 -19.28 -15.87 -21.37
N TYR A 364 -18.11 -15.54 -21.92
CA TYR A 364 -17.97 -14.66 -23.07
C TYR A 364 -18.51 -15.29 -24.36
N GLU A 365 -18.27 -16.59 -24.60
CA GLU A 365 -18.85 -17.32 -25.74
C GLU A 365 -20.38 -17.47 -25.65
N LEU A 366 -20.93 -17.47 -24.44
CA LEU A 366 -22.38 -17.46 -24.19
C LEU A 366 -23.01 -16.05 -24.31
N ASP A 367 -22.25 -15.03 -24.72
CA ASP A 367 -22.68 -13.63 -24.86
C ASP A 367 -23.24 -13.00 -23.56
N PHE A 368 -22.85 -13.49 -22.39
CA PHE A 368 -23.28 -12.92 -21.10
C PHE A 368 -22.47 -11.67 -20.68
N MET A 369 -21.32 -11.46 -21.31
CA MET A 369 -20.42 -10.33 -21.10
C MET A 369 -19.82 -9.85 -22.43
N GLU A 370 -19.29 -8.63 -22.44
CA GLU A 370 -18.48 -8.10 -23.55
C GLU A 370 -17.03 -7.84 -23.11
N ALA A 371 -16.13 -7.69 -24.08
CA ALA A 371 -14.73 -7.39 -23.85
C ALA A 371 -14.29 -6.21 -24.71
N ILE A 372 -13.43 -5.35 -24.15
CA ILE A 372 -12.75 -4.27 -24.86
C ILE A 372 -11.26 -4.28 -24.48
N SER A 373 -10.43 -3.67 -25.33
CA SER A 373 -9.03 -3.43 -25.04
C SER A 373 -8.70 -1.95 -24.90
N ILE A 374 -7.74 -1.62 -24.03
CA ILE A 374 -7.27 -0.27 -23.74
C ILE A 374 -5.75 -0.17 -24.02
N PRO A 375 -5.28 0.86 -24.73
CA PRO A 375 -3.85 1.15 -24.88
C PRO A 375 -3.21 1.56 -23.56
N GLN A 376 -1.90 1.36 -23.41
CA GLN A 376 -1.25 1.62 -22.13
C GLN A 376 -1.12 3.12 -21.83
N THR A 377 -0.96 3.97 -22.83
CA THR A 377 -0.94 5.42 -22.63
C THR A 377 -2.26 5.93 -22.05
N GLU A 378 -3.41 5.50 -22.60
CA GLU A 378 -4.75 5.82 -22.11
C GLU A 378 -4.98 5.23 -20.70
N CYS A 379 -4.48 4.03 -20.44
CA CYS A 379 -4.52 3.39 -19.12
C CYS A 379 -3.87 4.27 -18.05
N PHE A 380 -2.63 4.74 -18.27
CA PHE A 380 -1.92 5.57 -17.30
C PHE A 380 -2.43 7.02 -17.26
N GLN A 381 -2.98 7.54 -18.35
CA GLN A 381 -3.69 8.81 -18.33
C GLN A 381 -4.90 8.76 -17.37
N GLY A 382 -5.73 7.72 -17.52
CA GLY A 382 -6.86 7.49 -16.62
C GLY A 382 -6.42 7.27 -15.17
N ALA A 383 -5.32 6.55 -14.97
CA ALA A 383 -4.73 6.32 -13.66
C ALA A 383 -4.30 7.61 -12.95
N ILE A 384 -3.60 8.51 -13.64
CA ILE A 384 -3.19 9.82 -13.10
C ILE A 384 -4.39 10.68 -12.78
N GLN A 385 -5.39 10.71 -13.68
CA GLN A 385 -6.61 11.48 -13.46
C GLN A 385 -7.37 10.99 -12.22
N PHE A 386 -7.47 9.67 -12.06
CA PHE A 386 -8.07 9.05 -10.88
C PHE A 386 -7.25 9.36 -9.61
N ALA A 387 -5.93 9.19 -9.64
CA ALA A 387 -5.07 9.45 -8.49
C ALA A 387 -5.14 10.89 -7.99
N ARG A 388 -5.24 11.87 -8.91
CA ARG A 388 -5.31 13.29 -8.55
C ARG A 388 -6.71 13.75 -8.14
N SER A 389 -7.77 13.05 -8.56
CA SER A 389 -9.14 13.40 -8.18
C SER A 389 -9.62 12.65 -6.94
N GLU A 390 -9.37 11.35 -6.85
CA GLU A 390 -9.84 10.48 -5.75
C GLU A 390 -8.75 10.21 -4.71
N GLY A 391 -7.50 10.65 -4.95
CA GLY A 391 -6.41 10.56 -3.98
C GLY A 391 -5.79 9.17 -3.84
N LEU A 392 -6.26 8.18 -4.59
CA LEU A 392 -5.76 6.80 -4.57
C LEU A 392 -4.95 6.50 -5.83
N ILE A 393 -3.71 6.03 -5.67
CA ILE A 393 -2.88 5.62 -6.82
C ILE A 393 -3.23 4.16 -7.18
N PRO A 394 -3.86 3.89 -8.35
CA PRO A 394 -4.29 2.54 -8.71
C PRO A 394 -3.11 1.68 -9.20
N ALA A 395 -3.20 0.36 -9.06
CA ALA A 395 -2.26 -0.53 -9.73
C ALA A 395 -2.46 -0.48 -11.27
N PRO A 396 -1.42 -0.77 -12.09
CA PRO A 396 -1.56 -0.77 -13.55
C PRO A 396 -2.70 -1.64 -14.09
N GLU A 397 -3.00 -2.75 -13.42
CA GLU A 397 -4.08 -3.66 -13.80
C GLU A 397 -5.46 -2.96 -13.72
N PRO A 398 -5.96 -2.49 -12.57
CA PRO A 398 -7.25 -1.80 -12.48
C PRO A 398 -7.28 -0.45 -13.22
N SER A 399 -6.14 0.14 -13.57
CA SER A 399 -6.10 1.35 -14.42
C SER A 399 -6.74 1.18 -15.79
N HIS A 400 -6.81 -0.05 -16.32
CA HIS A 400 -7.57 -0.33 -17.55
C HIS A 400 -9.07 -0.16 -17.32
N ALA A 401 -9.58 -0.64 -16.19
CA ALA A 401 -10.99 -0.47 -15.82
C ALA A 401 -11.31 1.00 -15.54
N ILE A 402 -10.36 1.77 -14.96
CA ILE A 402 -10.48 3.23 -14.78
C ILE A 402 -10.60 3.93 -16.13
N ALA A 403 -9.70 3.66 -17.07
CA ALA A 403 -9.75 4.26 -18.40
C ALA A 403 -11.07 3.94 -19.12
N ALA A 404 -11.53 2.68 -19.06
CA ALA A 404 -12.82 2.29 -19.62
C ALA A 404 -14.02 2.98 -18.93
N THR A 405 -13.94 3.19 -17.62
CA THR A 405 -14.94 3.93 -16.83
C THR A 405 -15.00 5.40 -17.25
N ILE A 406 -13.83 6.05 -17.38
CA ILE A 406 -13.73 7.45 -17.85
C ILE A 406 -14.31 7.57 -19.27
N ARG A 407 -14.00 6.63 -20.17
CA ARG A 407 -14.56 6.61 -21.53
C ARG A 407 -16.09 6.53 -21.52
N GLU A 408 -16.67 5.66 -20.69
CA GLU A 408 -18.13 5.56 -20.56
C GLU A 408 -18.73 6.82 -19.94
N ALA A 409 -18.10 7.39 -18.91
CA ALA A 409 -18.56 8.61 -18.26
C ALA A 409 -18.56 9.82 -19.20
N LEU A 410 -17.54 9.96 -20.04
CA LEU A 410 -17.49 11.00 -21.08
C LEU A 410 -18.58 10.79 -22.14
N ARG A 411 -18.86 9.54 -22.53
CA ARG A 411 -19.99 9.22 -23.41
C ARG A 411 -21.32 9.62 -22.76
N CYS A 412 -21.51 9.33 -21.46
CA CYS A 412 -22.71 9.70 -20.71
C CYS A 412 -22.90 11.22 -20.67
N ARG A 413 -21.82 11.99 -20.53
CA ARG A 413 -21.84 13.46 -20.65
C ARG A 413 -22.30 13.91 -22.04
N GLU A 414 -21.74 13.33 -23.09
CA GLU A 414 -22.09 13.67 -24.48
C GLU A 414 -23.54 13.33 -24.83
N THR A 415 -24.07 12.22 -24.30
CA THR A 415 -25.43 11.75 -24.59
C THR A 415 -26.48 12.23 -23.59
N GLY A 416 -26.08 12.78 -22.45
CA GLY A 416 -26.97 13.10 -21.32
C GLY A 416 -27.55 11.86 -20.63
N GLU A 417 -26.93 10.68 -20.79
CA GLU A 417 -27.46 9.43 -20.25
C GLU A 417 -27.00 9.26 -18.80
N GLU A 418 -27.94 9.09 -17.88
CA GLU A 418 -27.63 8.74 -16.49
C GLU A 418 -27.38 7.23 -16.38
N LYS A 419 -26.20 6.85 -15.87
CA LYS A 419 -25.83 5.46 -15.59
C LYS A 419 -25.17 5.29 -14.24
N VAL A 420 -25.41 4.16 -13.60
CA VAL A 420 -24.63 3.66 -12.47
C VAL A 420 -23.53 2.75 -13.01
N ILE A 421 -22.27 3.16 -12.86
CA ILE A 421 -21.09 2.41 -13.28
C ILE A 421 -20.41 1.85 -12.04
N LEU A 422 -20.22 0.53 -12.00
CA LEU A 422 -19.49 -0.17 -10.95
C LEU A 422 -18.15 -0.69 -11.48
N MET A 423 -17.05 -0.27 -10.86
CA MET A 423 -15.69 -0.59 -11.29
C MET A 423 -14.92 -1.39 -10.23
N ALA A 424 -14.15 -2.39 -10.68
CA ALA A 424 -13.22 -3.12 -9.81
C ALA A 424 -11.88 -2.37 -9.64
N LEU A 425 -11.59 -1.81 -8.46
CA LEU A 425 -10.31 -1.20 -8.11
C LEU A 425 -9.47 -2.16 -7.26
N THR A 426 -8.82 -3.11 -7.92
CA THR A 426 -8.38 -4.35 -7.26
C THR A 426 -6.97 -4.39 -6.70
N GLY A 427 -6.31 -3.23 -6.66
CA GLY A 427 -4.99 -3.08 -6.08
C GLY A 427 -4.49 -1.65 -6.17
N HIS A 428 -3.49 -1.33 -5.35
CA HIS A 428 -2.86 -0.01 -5.30
C HIS A 428 -1.53 0.01 -6.05
N GLY A 429 -1.17 1.14 -6.64
CA GLY A 429 0.02 1.31 -7.49
C GLY A 429 1.30 1.67 -6.75
N HIS A 430 1.33 1.57 -5.41
CA HIS A 430 2.50 1.92 -4.60
C HIS A 430 3.77 1.16 -5.01
N PHE A 431 3.64 -0.07 -5.53
CA PHE A 431 4.76 -0.89 -6.00
C PHE A 431 5.09 -0.72 -7.49
N ASP A 432 4.32 0.12 -8.20
CA ASP A 432 4.42 0.30 -9.66
C ASP A 432 4.76 1.75 -10.05
N LEU A 433 5.21 2.56 -9.10
CA LEU A 433 5.52 3.99 -9.30
C LEU A 433 6.57 4.26 -10.37
N THR A 434 7.51 3.35 -10.61
CA THR A 434 8.47 3.44 -11.73
C THR A 434 7.79 3.39 -13.10
N THR A 435 6.60 2.79 -13.19
CA THR A 435 5.80 2.76 -14.41
C THR A 435 5.04 4.07 -14.60
N TYR A 436 4.55 4.68 -13.51
CA TYR A 436 4.02 6.04 -13.51
C TYR A 436 5.08 7.07 -13.93
N GLU A 437 6.31 6.92 -13.45
CA GLU A 437 7.44 7.76 -13.85
C GLU A 437 7.63 7.78 -15.37
N LYS A 438 7.62 6.61 -16.03
CA LYS A 438 7.73 6.51 -17.49
C LYS A 438 6.63 7.30 -18.20
N TYR A 439 5.40 7.25 -17.70
CA TYR A 439 4.29 8.03 -18.25
C TYR A 439 4.51 9.54 -18.04
N LEU A 440 4.85 9.96 -16.81
CA LEU A 440 5.07 11.36 -16.46
C LEU A 440 6.24 12.01 -17.24
N GLN A 441 7.25 11.22 -17.62
CA GLN A 441 8.38 11.65 -18.44
C GLN A 441 8.08 11.64 -19.96
N GLY A 442 6.90 11.17 -20.38
CA GLY A 442 6.57 11.03 -21.80
C GLY A 442 7.26 9.85 -22.50
N ASN A 443 7.78 8.89 -21.75
CA ASN A 443 8.55 7.74 -22.24
C ASN A 443 7.70 6.48 -22.44
N MET A 444 6.38 6.57 -22.32
CA MET A 444 5.45 5.44 -22.48
C MET A 444 4.94 5.34 -23.92
N VAL A 445 5.07 4.15 -24.54
CA VAL A 445 4.76 3.92 -25.96
C VAL A 445 3.69 2.84 -26.11
N ASP A 446 2.63 3.07 -26.87
CA ASP A 446 1.65 2.01 -27.13
C ASP A 446 2.20 0.90 -28.03
N LEU A 447 1.85 -0.33 -27.70
CA LEU A 447 2.25 -1.51 -28.45
C LEU A 447 1.10 -1.99 -29.33
N SER A 448 1.38 -2.27 -30.61
CA SER A 448 0.44 -2.89 -31.53
C SER A 448 0.54 -4.41 -31.48
N PHE A 449 -0.60 -5.09 -31.29
CA PHE A 449 -0.67 -6.55 -31.34
C PHE A 449 -0.74 -7.06 -32.80
N GLU A 450 0.20 -7.93 -33.19
CA GLU A 450 0.25 -8.56 -34.52
C GLU A 450 -0.52 -9.88 -34.57
N GLU A 451 -1.63 -9.91 -35.29
CA GLU A 451 -2.55 -11.08 -35.34
C GLU A 451 -1.97 -12.30 -36.07
N GLU A 452 -1.06 -12.11 -37.04
CA GLU A 452 -0.47 -13.21 -37.81
C GLU A 452 0.38 -14.16 -36.95
N LYS A 453 0.97 -13.65 -35.86
CA LYS A 453 1.81 -14.44 -34.94
C LYS A 453 1.02 -15.49 -34.15
N ILE A 454 -0.29 -15.31 -33.94
CA ILE A 454 -1.13 -16.30 -33.24
C ILE A 454 -1.29 -17.58 -34.08
N LYS A 455 -1.59 -17.44 -35.38
CA LYS A 455 -1.92 -18.57 -36.25
C LYS A 455 -0.78 -19.59 -36.35
N GLY A 456 0.46 -19.10 -36.42
CA GLY A 456 1.65 -19.96 -36.43
C GLY A 456 1.86 -20.74 -35.14
N ARG A 457 1.55 -20.14 -33.99
CA ARG A 457 1.71 -20.75 -32.65
C ARG A 457 0.66 -21.84 -32.39
N LEU A 458 -0.60 -21.54 -32.70
CA LEU A 458 -1.69 -22.51 -32.56
C LEU A 458 -1.54 -23.69 -33.51
N TYR A 459 -1.09 -23.47 -34.75
CA TYR A 459 -0.81 -24.55 -35.69
C TYR A 459 0.22 -25.54 -35.15
N LEU A 460 1.24 -25.05 -34.43
CA LEU A 460 2.25 -25.91 -33.81
C LEU A 460 1.64 -26.79 -32.71
N ILE A 461 0.72 -26.26 -31.89
CA ILE A 461 -0.01 -27.04 -30.86
C ILE A 461 -0.79 -28.20 -31.51
N TYR A 462 -1.65 -27.89 -32.48
CA TYR A 462 -2.48 -28.93 -33.12
C TYR A 462 -1.65 -30.00 -33.83
N LYS A 463 -0.54 -29.59 -34.46
CA LYS A 463 0.37 -30.48 -35.17
C LYS A 463 1.25 -31.33 -34.25
N VAL A 464 1.82 -30.74 -33.19
CA VAL A 464 2.73 -31.43 -32.25
C VAL A 464 1.97 -32.42 -31.37
N PHE A 465 0.73 -32.10 -31.00
CA PHE A 465 -0.04 -32.91 -30.05
C PHE A 465 -1.07 -33.84 -30.71
N GLY A 466 -1.11 -33.92 -32.05
CA GLY A 466 -1.96 -34.88 -32.78
C GLY A 466 -3.46 -34.65 -32.59
N ILE A 467 -3.85 -33.46 -32.14
CA ILE A 467 -5.26 -33.08 -31.94
C ILE A 467 -5.87 -32.89 -33.33
N LYS A 468 -6.83 -33.74 -33.71
CA LYS A 468 -7.49 -33.68 -35.03
C LYS A 468 -8.03 -32.27 -35.29
N GLU A 469 -7.72 -31.71 -36.47
CA GLU A 469 -8.16 -30.41 -36.99
C GLU A 469 -9.69 -30.25 -37.13
N GLU A 470 -10.48 -31.28 -36.80
CA GLU A 470 -11.93 -31.29 -36.93
C GLU A 470 -12.64 -30.63 -35.73
N THR A 471 -12.34 -29.35 -35.49
CA THR A 471 -13.31 -28.40 -34.92
C THR A 471 -13.08 -27.05 -35.61
N LYS A 472 -13.62 -26.92 -36.82
CA LYS A 472 -13.71 -25.66 -37.54
C LYS A 472 -14.42 -24.61 -36.67
N LEU A 473 -13.66 -23.69 -36.10
CA LEU A 473 -14.13 -22.36 -35.71
C LEU A 473 -13.13 -21.35 -36.28
N TYR A 474 -13.14 -21.21 -37.61
CA TYR A 474 -12.95 -19.88 -38.17
C TYR A 474 -14.18 -19.07 -37.75
N PRO A 475 -14.04 -17.83 -37.25
CA PRO A 475 -15.20 -17.04 -36.91
C PRO A 475 -16.05 -16.93 -38.17
N LYS A 476 -17.33 -17.34 -38.10
CA LYS A 476 -18.32 -16.74 -39.00
C LYS A 476 -18.10 -15.24 -38.85
N GLU A 477 -17.89 -14.54 -39.96
CA GLU A 477 -17.94 -13.08 -39.97
C GLU A 477 -19.13 -12.67 -39.12
N ARG A 478 -18.87 -12.05 -37.96
CA ARG A 478 -19.91 -11.39 -37.18
C ARG A 478 -20.42 -10.30 -38.13
N GLU A 479 -21.50 -10.56 -38.86
CA GLU A 479 -22.31 -9.53 -39.54
C GLU A 479 -22.86 -8.61 -38.45
N LYS A 480 -22.01 -7.71 -37.97
CA LYS A 480 -22.42 -6.57 -37.16
C LYS A 480 -23.23 -5.68 -38.09
N LYS A 481 -24.56 -5.81 -38.07
CA LYS A 481 -25.45 -4.67 -38.32
C LYS A 481 -25.25 -3.64 -37.20
N LYS A 482 -24.10 -2.98 -37.18
CA LYS A 482 -23.85 -1.75 -36.42
C LYS A 482 -23.40 -0.71 -37.44
N LYS A 483 -24.23 0.35 -37.60
CA LYS A 483 -23.86 1.57 -38.32
C LYS A 483 -22.47 2.02 -37.85
N LYS A 484 -21.44 1.85 -38.67
CA LYS A 484 -20.11 2.43 -38.44
C LYS A 484 -20.25 3.94 -38.49
N LYS A 485 -20.32 4.60 -37.34
CA LYS A 485 -19.83 5.98 -37.20
C LYS A 485 -18.41 5.89 -36.65
N HIS A 486 -17.43 6.01 -37.53
CA HIS A 486 -16.06 6.33 -37.11
C HIS A 486 -16.07 7.78 -36.65
N TYR A 487 -15.92 8.01 -35.35
CA TYR A 487 -15.52 9.32 -34.83
C TYR A 487 -14.02 9.24 -34.54
N ARG A 488 -13.23 10.08 -35.21
CA ARG A 488 -11.82 10.32 -34.86
C ARG A 488 -11.83 11.10 -33.54
N PHE A 489 -11.42 10.46 -32.45
CA PHE A 489 -11.30 11.08 -31.12
C PHE A 489 -9.89 11.66 -30.89
N SER A 490 -9.37 12.45 -31.83
CA SER A 490 -8.14 13.22 -31.62
C SER A 490 -8.37 14.58 -30.97
N ASP A 491 -9.62 15.07 -30.91
CA ASP A 491 -9.87 16.51 -30.72
C ASP A 491 -10.47 16.89 -29.35
N CYS A 492 -10.73 15.93 -28.46
CA CYS A 492 -11.33 16.21 -27.13
C CYS A 492 -10.32 16.27 -25.96
N TYR A 493 -9.02 16.04 -26.21
CA TYR A 493 -7.97 16.10 -25.17
C TYR A 493 -7.22 17.44 -25.11
N SER A 494 -7.60 18.44 -25.91
CA SER A 494 -6.86 19.71 -26.04
C SER A 494 -7.30 20.83 -25.09
N THR A 495 -8.29 20.63 -24.22
CA THR A 495 -8.92 21.74 -23.46
C THR A 495 -8.65 21.78 -21.96
N ILE A 496 -7.75 20.95 -21.41
CA ILE A 496 -7.32 21.03 -19.98
C ILE A 496 -5.78 20.90 -19.88
N SER A 497 -5.05 21.55 -20.78
CA SER A 497 -3.58 21.62 -20.75
C SER A 497 -3.02 23.00 -21.13
N GLN A 498 -3.74 24.08 -20.80
CA GLN A 498 -3.24 25.44 -20.96
C GLN A 498 -3.39 26.27 -19.68
N VAL A 499 -2.37 26.20 -18.83
CA VAL A 499 -1.84 27.38 -18.13
C VAL A 499 -0.41 27.52 -18.65
N SER A 500 -0.25 28.29 -19.72
CA SER A 500 1.02 28.48 -20.41
C SER A 500 1.84 29.59 -19.76
N ILE A 501 3.07 29.24 -19.38
CA ILE A 501 4.15 30.18 -19.07
C ILE A 501 4.62 30.79 -20.40
N SER A 502 4.48 32.11 -20.57
CA SER A 502 5.05 32.81 -21.73
C SER A 502 6.56 32.91 -21.58
N ARG A 503 7.33 32.41 -22.54
CA ARG A 503 8.73 32.83 -22.75
C ARG A 503 8.91 33.34 -24.17
N ARG A 504 9.20 34.63 -24.27
CA ARG A 504 9.62 35.32 -25.50
C ARG A 504 10.95 34.75 -25.99
N SER A 505 11.00 34.45 -27.28
CA SER A 505 12.20 34.06 -28.01
C SER A 505 13.08 35.27 -28.32
N SER A 506 14.36 35.21 -27.97
CA SER A 506 15.41 36.03 -28.58
C SER A 506 16.42 35.10 -29.26
N LYS A 507 16.53 35.23 -30.59
CA LYS A 507 17.53 34.59 -31.45
C LYS A 507 18.93 35.11 -31.12
N VAL A 508 19.92 34.24 -30.92
CA VAL A 508 21.33 34.48 -31.34
C VAL A 508 21.97 33.13 -31.73
N GLN A 509 22.82 33.21 -32.75
CA GLN A 509 23.50 32.21 -33.57
C GLN A 509 24.34 31.15 -32.85
N THR A 510 24.35 29.94 -33.41
CA THR A 510 25.38 28.91 -33.24
C THR A 510 26.32 28.88 -34.46
N PRO A 511 27.64 28.76 -34.30
CA PRO A 511 28.52 28.24 -35.33
C PRO A 511 28.82 26.75 -35.11
N GLU A 512 28.82 26.01 -36.21
CA GLU A 512 29.41 24.67 -36.34
C GLU A 512 30.93 24.74 -36.10
N MET A 513 31.55 23.69 -35.55
CA MET A 513 32.26 22.64 -36.32
C MET A 513 33.32 21.86 -35.49
N VAL A 514 33.55 20.61 -35.93
CA VAL A 514 34.72 19.74 -35.75
C VAL A 514 34.78 18.81 -34.52
N SER A 515 34.41 17.54 -34.75
CA SER A 515 34.91 16.40 -33.98
C SER A 515 36.17 15.83 -34.63
N GLN A 516 37.31 15.95 -33.96
CA GLN A 516 38.51 15.14 -34.24
C GLN A 516 38.67 14.10 -33.14
N SER A 517 38.59 12.84 -33.53
CA SER A 517 39.09 11.70 -32.77
C SER A 517 40.61 11.71 -32.73
N LEU A 518 41.22 11.40 -31.59
CA LEU A 518 42.39 10.50 -31.48
C LEU A 518 42.88 10.31 -30.03
N PHE A 519 43.28 9.06 -29.77
CA PHE A 519 44.16 8.49 -28.73
C PHE A 519 43.60 7.89 -27.43
N HIS A 520 43.88 6.57 -27.35
CA HIS A 520 43.92 5.68 -26.18
C HIS A 520 44.91 6.15 -25.09
N ALA A 521 44.58 5.84 -23.83
CA ALA A 521 45.55 5.46 -22.81
C ALA A 521 44.88 4.54 -21.75
N ASN A 522 45.60 3.48 -21.38
CA ASN A 522 45.23 2.41 -20.43
C ASN A 522 44.99 2.91 -18.98
N PRO A 523 44.20 2.18 -18.17
CA PRO A 523 44.24 2.31 -16.70
C PRO A 523 45.36 1.46 -16.08
N PRO A 524 45.88 1.83 -14.88
CA PRO A 524 47.05 1.21 -14.29
C PRO A 524 46.72 -0.05 -13.49
N SER A 525 47.66 -0.99 -13.53
CA SER A 525 47.78 -2.16 -12.67
C SER A 525 48.32 -1.78 -11.29
N ILE A 526 47.70 -2.32 -10.23
CA ILE A 526 48.30 -2.34 -8.89
C ILE A 526 48.23 -3.75 -8.30
N PHE A 527 49.43 -4.32 -8.22
CA PHE A 527 50.00 -5.25 -7.26
C PHE A 527 49.12 -6.23 -6.47
N THR A 528 49.38 -7.50 -6.76
CA THR A 528 49.18 -8.66 -5.90
C THR A 528 50.19 -8.64 -4.73
N SER A 529 49.71 -8.86 -3.51
CA SER A 529 50.50 -9.45 -2.43
C SER A 529 49.71 -10.58 -1.79
N SER A 530 50.29 -11.76 -1.86
CA SER A 530 49.81 -13.00 -1.26
C SER A 530 50.03 -12.96 0.26
N SER A 531 48.98 -13.23 1.03
CA SER A 531 49.15 -13.84 2.35
C SER A 531 48.08 -14.92 2.56
N THR A 532 48.58 -16.11 2.82
CA THR A 532 47.88 -17.36 3.13
C THR A 532 47.22 -17.24 4.50
N ILE A 533 45.89 -17.37 4.56
CA ILE A 533 45.18 -17.69 5.82
C ILE A 533 44.17 -18.81 5.54
N SER A 534 44.27 -19.81 6.39
CA SER A 534 43.61 -21.11 6.37
C SER A 534 42.09 -21.07 6.39
N SER A 535 41.50 -21.99 5.63
CA SER A 535 40.08 -22.36 5.67
C SER A 535 39.65 -22.86 7.04
N ASN A 536 38.64 -22.21 7.63
CA ASN A 536 37.77 -22.83 8.63
C ASN A 536 36.34 -22.85 8.08
N LYS A 537 35.79 -24.06 7.96
CA LYS A 537 34.39 -24.34 7.61
C LYS A 537 33.50 -23.86 8.76
N GLY A 538 32.55 -22.97 8.47
CA GLY A 538 31.41 -22.70 9.33
C GLY A 538 30.26 -23.60 8.93
N GLU A 539 29.92 -24.57 9.80
CA GLU A 539 28.77 -25.44 9.69
C GLU A 539 27.47 -24.66 10.02
N GLU A 540 26.41 -24.95 9.25
CA GLU A 540 25.03 -24.52 9.50
C GLU A 540 24.53 -25.12 10.82
N LEU A 541 24.18 -24.26 11.79
CA LEU A 541 23.52 -24.67 13.03
C LEU A 541 22.01 -24.39 12.95
N TRP A 542 21.29 -25.39 12.45
CA TRP A 542 19.91 -25.68 12.83
C TRP A 542 19.93 -26.33 14.21
N LEU A 543 19.37 -25.68 15.24
CA LEU A 543 19.15 -26.32 16.54
C LEU A 543 17.69 -26.77 16.64
N GLY A 544 17.52 -28.08 16.38
CA GLY A 544 16.31 -28.84 16.61
C GLY A 544 16.13 -29.26 18.06
N CYS A 545 14.88 -29.62 18.35
CA CYS A 545 14.34 -30.22 19.57
C CYS A 545 15.24 -31.28 20.23
N LEU A 546 15.41 -31.17 21.54
CA LEU A 546 15.88 -32.25 22.40
C LEU A 546 14.73 -33.22 22.76
N PRO A 547 14.95 -34.54 22.75
CA PRO A 547 13.96 -35.51 23.21
C PRO A 547 14.07 -35.72 24.74
N GLN A 548 13.07 -35.28 25.50
CA GLN A 548 12.95 -35.66 26.91
C GLN A 548 12.31 -37.06 27.03
N LYS A 549 13.05 -37.97 27.66
CA LYS A 549 12.57 -39.28 28.12
C LYS A 549 11.37 -39.10 29.06
N ARG A 550 10.17 -39.49 28.62
CA ARG A 550 8.97 -39.61 29.46
C ARG A 550 9.06 -40.85 30.34
N LYS A 551 9.09 -40.68 31.66
CA LYS A 551 8.62 -41.70 32.61
C LYS A 551 7.09 -41.66 32.64
N GLN A 552 6.46 -42.81 32.43
CA GLN A 552 5.02 -43.00 32.63
C GLN A 552 4.69 -42.84 34.12
N MET A 553 3.82 -41.87 34.42
CA MET A 553 3.06 -41.82 35.67
C MET A 553 1.57 -41.87 35.28
N HIS A 554 0.91 -42.98 35.64
CA HIS A 554 -0.53 -43.11 35.54
C HIS A 554 -1.18 -42.26 36.64
N ILE A 555 -1.85 -41.16 36.26
CA ILE A 555 -2.80 -40.46 37.12
C ILE A 555 -4.19 -40.67 36.52
N ARG A 556 -5.05 -41.36 37.27
CA ARG A 556 -6.48 -41.55 37.00
C ARG A 556 -7.17 -40.18 37.00
N LEU A 557 -7.76 -39.79 35.88
CA LEU A 557 -8.68 -38.66 35.80
C LEU A 557 -10.07 -39.12 36.27
N SER A 558 -10.51 -38.62 37.41
CA SER A 558 -11.91 -38.65 37.82
C SER A 558 -12.70 -37.60 37.04
N SER A 559 -13.88 -38.01 36.61
CA SER A 559 -14.83 -37.23 35.82
C SER A 559 -15.44 -36.09 36.62
N GLY A 560 -15.60 -34.94 35.95
CA GLY A 560 -16.73 -34.05 36.18
C GLY A 560 -16.34 -32.63 36.58
N TYR A 561 -16.33 -31.73 35.61
CA TYR A 561 -16.90 -30.38 35.71
C TYR A 561 -17.13 -29.85 34.29
N ARG A 562 -18.39 -29.86 33.82
CA ARG A 562 -18.80 -29.17 32.60
C ARG A 562 -18.98 -27.69 32.94
N VAL A 563 -18.06 -26.84 32.48
CA VAL A 563 -18.31 -25.41 32.38
C VAL A 563 -18.74 -25.12 30.95
N ARG A 564 -20.03 -24.78 30.76
CA ARG A 564 -20.53 -24.23 29.50
C ARG A 564 -19.90 -22.85 29.31
N ALA A 565 -18.94 -22.73 28.40
CA ALA A 565 -18.53 -21.43 27.86
C ALA A 565 -19.71 -20.83 27.08
N ARG A 566 -20.39 -19.84 27.65
CA ARG A 566 -21.21 -18.91 26.86
C ARG A 566 -20.25 -17.92 26.23
N SER A 567 -20.12 -17.99 24.90
CA SER A 567 -19.49 -16.96 24.09
C SER A 567 -20.37 -15.70 24.15
N PRO A 568 -19.87 -14.52 24.56
CA PRO A 568 -20.48 -13.28 24.16
C PRO A 568 -19.93 -12.96 22.76
N ILE A 569 -20.64 -13.49 21.76
CA ILE A 569 -20.65 -12.87 20.43
C ILE A 569 -21.30 -11.50 20.67
N ALA A 570 -20.51 -10.43 20.67
CA ALA A 570 -21.04 -9.09 20.55
C ALA A 570 -21.50 -8.89 19.10
N ALA A 571 -22.71 -9.36 18.80
CA ALA A 571 -23.46 -9.09 17.57
C ALA A 571 -24.05 -7.67 17.59
N ASN A 572 -23.26 -6.68 18.01
CA ASN A 572 -23.61 -5.24 18.01
C ASN A 572 -22.32 -4.41 18.07
N SER A 573 -21.48 -4.43 17.02
CA SER A 573 -20.47 -3.38 16.86
C SER A 573 -21.13 -2.19 16.15
N THR A 574 -21.57 -1.19 16.90
CA THR A 574 -21.82 0.13 16.32
C THR A 574 -20.51 0.61 15.69
N ALA A 575 -20.54 0.94 14.41
CA ALA A 575 -19.45 1.59 13.70
C ALA A 575 -18.91 2.76 14.54
N ILE A 576 -17.61 2.79 14.82
CA ILE A 576 -17.02 3.93 15.53
C ILE A 576 -17.01 5.12 14.55
N GLU A 577 -17.78 6.16 14.83
CA GLU A 577 -17.78 7.35 14.00
C GLU A 577 -16.47 8.13 14.13
N ILE A 578 -16.03 8.74 13.02
CA ILE A 578 -14.90 9.69 13.01
C ILE A 578 -15.23 10.82 14.00
N PRO A 579 -14.32 11.13 14.96
CA PRO A 579 -14.49 12.27 15.85
C PRO A 579 -14.76 13.55 15.07
N ARG A 580 -15.68 14.38 15.56
CA ARG A 580 -16.02 15.67 14.94
C ARG A 580 -15.21 16.84 15.48
N GLN A 581 -14.33 16.59 16.45
CA GLN A 581 -13.51 17.61 17.11
C GLN A 581 -12.10 17.07 17.34
N TRP A 582 -11.10 17.93 17.19
CA TRP A 582 -9.76 17.72 17.70
C TRP A 582 -9.66 18.19 19.15
N TYR A 583 -8.78 17.57 19.92
CA TYR A 583 -8.53 17.86 21.33
C TYR A 583 -7.22 18.62 21.55
N ASN A 584 -7.29 19.69 22.34
CA ASN A 584 -6.14 20.50 22.74
C ASN A 584 -5.76 20.24 24.20
N LEU A 585 -4.64 19.55 24.42
CA LEU A 585 -4.14 19.24 25.77
C LEU A 585 -3.82 20.50 26.59
N ILE A 586 -3.42 21.60 25.95
CA ILE A 586 -3.05 22.84 26.66
C ILE A 586 -4.19 23.31 27.55
N ALA A 587 -5.45 23.12 27.16
CA ALA A 587 -6.63 23.51 27.93
C ALA A 587 -6.70 22.83 29.32
N ASP A 588 -6.07 21.66 29.49
CA ASP A 588 -6.11 20.84 30.71
C ASP A 588 -4.85 20.91 31.56
N LEU A 589 -3.75 21.46 31.03
CA LEU A 589 -2.52 21.62 31.80
C LEU A 589 -2.65 22.77 32.81
N SER A 590 -2.28 22.49 34.06
CA SER A 590 -2.18 23.47 35.14
C SER A 590 -1.05 24.47 34.90
N VAL A 591 0.07 24.01 34.34
CA VAL A 591 1.20 24.82 33.90
C VAL A 591 1.21 24.86 32.38
N LYS A 592 1.06 26.04 31.78
CA LYS A 592 1.07 26.21 30.32
C LYS A 592 2.49 26.07 29.76
N PRO A 593 2.66 25.56 28.52
CA PRO A 593 3.97 25.50 27.89
C PRO A 593 4.54 26.90 27.68
N PRO A 594 5.87 27.08 27.76
CA PRO A 594 6.51 28.35 27.43
C PRO A 594 6.21 28.76 25.97
N PRO A 595 6.02 30.08 25.70
CA PRO A 595 5.70 30.54 24.35
C PRO A 595 6.91 30.41 23.42
N PRO A 596 6.70 30.24 22.10
CA PRO A 596 7.78 30.39 21.14
C PRO A 596 8.31 31.83 21.14
N LEU A 597 9.61 32.01 20.88
CA LEU A 597 10.28 33.30 20.86
C LEU A 597 10.68 33.69 19.43
N HIS A 598 10.57 34.97 19.12
CA HIS A 598 10.91 35.52 17.82
C HIS A 598 12.43 35.43 17.57
N PRO A 599 12.88 34.97 16.39
CA PRO A 599 14.27 34.56 16.15
C PRO A 599 15.32 35.66 16.29
N LYS A 600 14.91 36.93 16.22
CA LYS A 600 15.84 38.08 16.32
C LYS A 600 15.71 38.85 17.63
N THR A 601 14.53 38.88 18.22
CA THR A 601 14.24 39.73 19.39
C THR A 601 14.22 38.93 20.68
N PHE A 602 14.06 37.60 20.59
CA PHE A 602 13.87 36.69 21.73
C PHE A 602 12.66 37.03 22.62
N GLU A 603 11.74 37.85 22.12
CA GLU A 603 10.45 38.13 22.74
C GLU A 603 9.39 37.12 22.25
N PRO A 604 8.31 36.86 23.01
CA PRO A 604 7.22 35.99 22.55
C PRO A 604 6.69 36.37 21.17
N VAL A 605 6.52 35.37 20.30
CA VAL A 605 6.02 35.52 18.93
C VAL A 605 4.59 36.06 18.94
N LYS A 606 4.31 37.04 18.05
CA LYS A 606 2.96 37.55 17.81
C LYS A 606 2.33 36.89 16.58
N PRO A 607 1.00 36.87 16.45
CA PRO A 607 0.32 36.33 15.27
C PRO A 607 0.84 36.92 13.94
N GLU A 608 1.15 38.22 13.93
CA GLU A 608 1.65 38.92 12.73
C GLU A 608 3.02 38.39 12.27
N ASP A 609 3.85 37.90 13.21
CA ASP A 609 5.17 37.33 12.91
C ASP A 609 5.07 35.97 12.19
N LEU A 610 3.92 35.28 12.33
CA LEU A 610 3.65 33.98 11.73
C LEU A 610 2.90 34.07 10.40
N ALA A 611 2.23 35.19 10.14
CA ALA A 611 1.42 35.43 8.94
C ALA A 611 2.16 35.22 7.60
N PRO A 612 3.48 35.49 7.47
CA PRO A 612 4.20 35.15 6.25
C PRO A 612 4.21 33.65 5.94
N LEU A 613 4.24 32.80 6.96
CA LEU A 613 4.40 31.35 6.82
C LEU A 613 3.07 30.61 6.82
N PHE A 614 2.13 31.02 7.67
CA PHE A 614 0.91 30.26 7.94
C PHE A 614 -0.36 31.05 7.62
N PRO A 615 -1.44 30.37 7.19
CA PRO A 615 -2.77 30.97 7.11
C PRO A 615 -3.31 31.31 8.51
N ASP A 616 -4.17 32.31 8.57
CA ASP A 616 -4.70 32.92 9.81
C ASP A 616 -5.33 31.88 10.74
N GLU A 617 -6.04 30.91 10.17
CA GLU A 617 -6.74 29.89 10.96
C GLU A 617 -5.77 28.92 11.65
N LEU A 618 -4.65 28.58 11.02
CA LEU A 618 -3.61 27.76 11.67
C LEU A 618 -2.88 28.54 12.76
N ILE A 619 -2.67 29.85 12.58
CA ILE A 619 -2.09 30.72 13.61
C ILE A 619 -2.99 30.79 14.83
N LYS A 620 -4.31 30.92 14.64
CA LYS A 620 -5.29 30.87 15.74
C LYS A 620 -5.22 29.53 16.48
N GLN A 621 -5.15 28.42 15.76
CA GLN A 621 -5.05 27.09 16.36
C GLN A 621 -3.76 26.89 17.14
N GLU A 622 -2.65 27.48 16.69
CA GLU A 622 -1.37 27.40 17.41
C GLU A 622 -1.41 28.12 18.76
N ALA A 623 -2.15 29.24 18.85
CA ALA A 623 -2.25 30.09 20.03
C ALA A 623 -3.46 29.81 20.92
N THR A 624 -4.34 28.87 20.54
CA THR A 624 -5.63 28.67 21.21
C THR A 624 -5.50 27.96 22.56
N ASN A 625 -6.38 28.34 23.48
CA ASN A 625 -6.63 27.64 24.74
C ASN A 625 -7.98 26.89 24.73
N GLU A 626 -8.69 26.91 23.60
CA GLU A 626 -9.93 26.15 23.45
C GLU A 626 -9.62 24.66 23.54
N ARG A 627 -10.44 23.95 24.32
CA ARG A 627 -10.27 22.52 24.60
C ARG A 627 -10.55 21.64 23.38
N PHE A 628 -11.55 22.02 22.60
CA PHE A 628 -12.02 21.27 21.43
C PHE A 628 -12.19 22.21 20.26
N ILE A 629 -11.75 21.76 19.09
CA ILE A 629 -11.85 22.50 17.83
C ILE A 629 -12.58 21.61 16.83
N ASP A 630 -13.66 22.13 16.25
CA ASP A 630 -14.47 21.38 15.29
C ASP A 630 -13.68 21.05 14.04
N ILE A 631 -13.85 19.82 13.54
CA ILE A 631 -13.28 19.36 12.28
C ILE A 631 -14.23 19.79 11.15
N PRO A 632 -13.75 20.57 10.15
CA PRO A 632 -14.57 20.97 9.02
C PRO A 632 -15.14 19.79 8.24
N ASP A 633 -16.36 19.93 7.70
CA ASP A 633 -17.03 18.84 6.96
C ASP A 633 -16.23 18.41 5.72
N GLU A 634 -15.52 19.31 5.04
CA GLU A 634 -14.64 18.97 3.92
C GLU A 634 -13.40 18.17 4.35
N VAL A 635 -12.87 18.43 5.55
CA VAL A 635 -11.79 17.64 6.13
C VAL A 635 -12.30 16.25 6.51
N LEU A 636 -13.49 16.17 7.12
CA LEU A 636 -14.15 14.89 7.41
C LEU A 636 -14.44 14.09 6.13
N ASP A 637 -14.84 14.75 5.03
CA ASP A 637 -15.06 14.10 3.73
C ASP A 637 -13.80 13.44 3.17
N VAL A 638 -12.63 14.07 3.36
CA VAL A 638 -11.34 13.46 2.99
C VAL A 638 -10.93 12.37 3.97
N TYR A 639 -11.10 12.58 5.29
CA TYR A 639 -10.77 11.57 6.30
C TYR A 639 -11.51 10.24 6.08
N LYS A 640 -12.75 10.28 5.58
CA LYS A 640 -13.52 9.06 5.24
C LYS A 640 -12.83 8.12 4.25
N LEU A 641 -11.78 8.57 3.54
CA LEU A 641 -10.99 7.71 2.69
C LEU A 641 -10.21 6.64 3.47
N TRP A 642 -9.88 6.85 4.76
CA TRP A 642 -9.15 5.87 5.58
C TRP A 642 -9.51 5.85 7.08
N ARG A 643 -10.32 6.80 7.57
CA ARG A 643 -10.71 6.91 8.98
C ARG A 643 -12.15 6.43 9.20
N PRO A 644 -12.48 5.90 10.40
CA PRO A 644 -11.56 5.64 11.52
C PRO A 644 -10.54 4.54 11.20
N THR A 645 -9.34 4.63 11.76
CA THR A 645 -8.33 3.58 11.56
C THR A 645 -8.55 2.42 12.53
N PRO A 646 -8.20 1.18 12.18
CA PRO A 646 -8.51 0.03 13.03
C PRO A 646 -7.64 -0.01 14.29
N LEU A 647 -8.26 -0.46 15.39
CA LEU A 647 -7.58 -0.93 16.61
C LEU A 647 -7.55 -2.45 16.57
N ILE A 648 -6.35 -3.04 16.52
CA ILE A 648 -6.18 -4.47 16.27
C ILE A 648 -5.49 -5.12 17.47
N ARG A 649 -6.01 -6.27 17.91
CA ARG A 649 -5.35 -7.11 18.93
C ARG A 649 -4.34 -8.04 18.27
N ALA A 650 -3.08 -7.98 18.70
CA ALA A 650 -1.97 -8.75 18.15
C ALA A 650 -1.92 -10.19 18.71
N LYS A 651 -3.02 -10.95 18.57
CA LYS A 651 -3.16 -12.30 19.16
C LYS A 651 -2.09 -13.29 18.71
N ARG A 652 -1.53 -13.14 17.49
CA ARG A 652 -0.51 -14.06 16.97
C ARG A 652 0.85 -13.71 17.56
N LEU A 653 1.14 -12.42 17.74
CA LEU A 653 2.30 -11.97 18.50
C LEU A 653 2.21 -12.39 19.98
N GLU A 654 1.05 -12.22 20.62
CA GLU A 654 0.80 -12.70 22.00
C GLU A 654 1.15 -14.19 22.12
N LYS A 655 0.62 -15.01 21.20
CA LYS A 655 0.89 -16.45 21.11
C LYS A 655 2.36 -16.77 20.84
N LEU A 656 3.01 -16.04 19.94
CA LEU A 656 4.43 -16.21 19.60
C LEU A 656 5.32 -15.96 20.82
N LEU A 657 5.02 -14.91 21.59
CA LEU A 657 5.80 -14.52 22.78
C LEU A 657 5.48 -15.39 24.00
N GLY A 658 4.32 -16.07 24.00
CA GLY A 658 3.82 -16.82 25.15
C GLY A 658 3.53 -15.89 26.33
N THR A 659 3.07 -14.66 26.05
CA THR A 659 2.86 -13.62 27.06
C THR A 659 1.42 -13.64 27.59
N PRO A 660 1.21 -13.36 28.89
CA PRO A 660 -0.13 -13.10 29.43
C PRO A 660 -0.65 -11.70 29.08
N ALA A 661 0.20 -10.80 28.56
CA ALA A 661 -0.22 -9.46 28.16
C ALA A 661 -1.16 -9.49 26.95
N ARG A 662 -2.10 -8.54 26.91
CA ARG A 662 -2.99 -8.28 25.78
C ARG A 662 -2.43 -7.10 25.01
N ILE A 663 -2.05 -7.32 23.76
CA ILE A 663 -1.34 -6.32 22.94
C ILE A 663 -2.31 -5.79 21.90
N TYR A 664 -2.52 -4.48 21.90
CA TYR A 664 -3.33 -3.75 20.93
C TYR A 664 -2.46 -2.76 20.17
N TYR A 665 -2.74 -2.56 18.89
CA TYR A 665 -2.09 -1.51 18.10
C TYR A 665 -3.09 -0.70 17.29
N LYS A 666 -2.91 0.63 17.31
CA LYS A 666 -3.68 1.58 16.51
C LYS A 666 -2.96 1.78 15.17
N TYR A 667 -3.54 1.26 14.09
CA TYR A 667 -2.87 1.16 12.78
C TYR A 667 -3.15 2.35 11.87
N GLU A 668 -2.23 3.33 11.83
CA GLU A 668 -2.33 4.53 10.98
C GLU A 668 -1.75 4.33 9.56
N GLY A 669 -1.24 3.14 9.25
CA GLY A 669 -0.64 2.83 7.95
C GLY A 669 -1.64 2.70 6.79
N GLY A 670 -2.94 2.69 7.06
CA GLY A 670 -3.99 2.55 6.04
C GLY A 670 -4.30 3.82 5.23
N SER A 671 -3.69 4.97 5.55
CA SER A 671 -3.92 6.20 4.79
C SER A 671 -3.32 6.12 3.38
N PRO A 672 -3.76 6.94 2.41
CA PRO A 672 -3.20 6.94 1.05
C PRO A 672 -1.68 7.17 1.01
N ALA A 673 -1.14 7.95 1.96
CA ALA A 673 0.31 8.17 2.08
C ALA A 673 1.03 7.11 2.95
N GLY A 674 0.31 6.17 3.55
CA GLY A 674 0.86 5.06 4.34
C GLY A 674 1.34 5.44 5.75
N SER A 675 0.80 6.51 6.34
CA SER A 675 1.15 6.95 7.71
C SER A 675 0.10 7.87 8.34
N HIS A 676 0.29 8.29 9.58
CA HIS A 676 -0.55 9.26 10.29
C HIS A 676 -0.49 10.70 9.73
N LYS A 677 0.48 11.02 8.88
CA LYS A 677 0.76 12.40 8.45
C LYS A 677 -0.38 13.09 7.65
N PRO A 678 -1.22 12.40 6.86
CA PRO A 678 -2.39 13.03 6.24
C PRO A 678 -3.37 13.65 7.23
N ASN A 679 -3.41 13.19 8.49
CA ASN A 679 -4.28 13.76 9.51
C ASN A 679 -4.03 15.27 9.70
N THR A 680 -2.78 15.75 9.57
CA THR A 680 -2.49 17.20 9.60
C THR A 680 -2.35 17.82 8.20
N ALA A 681 -1.93 17.06 7.19
CA ALA A 681 -1.76 17.60 5.84
C ALA A 681 -3.10 18.10 5.26
N VAL A 682 -4.17 17.33 5.43
CA VAL A 682 -5.51 17.66 4.93
C VAL A 682 -6.05 18.96 5.53
N PRO A 683 -6.12 19.15 6.87
CA PRO A 683 -6.60 20.40 7.43
C PRO A 683 -5.68 21.60 7.08
N GLN A 684 -4.36 21.42 7.07
CA GLN A 684 -3.46 22.52 6.67
C GLN A 684 -3.71 22.97 5.22
N VAL A 685 -3.85 22.04 4.27
CA VAL A 685 -4.17 22.38 2.88
C VAL A 685 -5.57 22.97 2.76
N TYR A 686 -6.56 22.44 3.49
CA TYR A 686 -7.91 22.98 3.51
C TYR A 686 -7.94 24.45 3.94
N TYR A 687 -7.31 24.80 5.06
CA TYR A 687 -7.31 26.19 5.55
C TYR A 687 -6.56 27.13 4.60
N ASN A 688 -5.47 26.67 3.98
CA ASN A 688 -4.80 27.41 2.92
C ASN A 688 -5.73 27.63 1.70
N ALA A 689 -6.46 26.60 1.27
CA ALA A 689 -7.43 26.70 0.18
C ALA A 689 -8.54 27.71 0.48
N GLN A 690 -9.08 27.68 1.70
CA GLN A 690 -10.12 28.61 2.16
C GLN A 690 -9.64 30.05 2.20
N GLN A 691 -8.38 30.29 2.61
CA GLN A 691 -7.77 31.62 2.59
C GLN A 691 -7.39 32.09 1.16
N GLY A 692 -7.53 31.24 0.15
CA GLY A 692 -7.29 31.57 -1.25
C GLY A 692 -5.84 31.40 -1.71
N ILE A 693 -4.99 30.78 -0.87
CA ILE A 693 -3.59 30.45 -1.17
C ILE A 693 -3.52 29.55 -2.40
N LYS A 694 -2.53 29.79 -3.27
CA LYS A 694 -2.40 29.08 -4.54
C LYS A 694 -1.42 27.91 -4.46
N LYS A 695 -0.44 28.02 -3.57
CA LYS A 695 0.65 27.06 -3.45
C LYS A 695 1.03 26.85 -1.99
N VAL A 696 1.37 25.62 -1.65
CA VAL A 696 2.08 25.32 -0.40
C VAL A 696 3.45 24.75 -0.68
N VAL A 697 4.37 25.04 0.23
CA VAL A 697 5.75 24.57 0.19
C VAL A 697 6.10 23.85 1.48
N THR A 698 7.00 22.87 1.38
CA THR A 698 7.44 22.13 2.55
C THR A 698 8.78 21.42 2.36
N GLU A 699 9.38 20.97 3.46
CA GLU A 699 10.49 20.04 3.51
C GLU A 699 10.03 18.58 3.47
N THR A 700 10.95 17.64 3.22
CA THR A 700 10.78 16.26 3.66
C THR A 700 12.12 15.52 3.75
N GLY A 701 12.26 14.63 4.72
CA GLY A 701 13.37 13.68 4.78
C GLY A 701 13.11 12.47 3.88
N ALA A 702 12.71 11.36 4.50
CA ALA A 702 12.43 10.12 3.79
C ALA A 702 11.26 10.18 2.80
N GLY A 703 10.36 11.17 2.92
CA GLY A 703 9.31 11.46 1.93
C GLY A 703 7.87 11.30 2.42
N GLN A 704 7.65 10.77 3.64
CA GLN A 704 6.32 10.54 4.22
C GLN A 704 5.50 11.84 4.33
N TRP A 705 6.13 12.93 4.74
CA TRP A 705 5.46 14.22 4.93
C TRP A 705 5.12 14.86 3.59
N GLY A 706 6.11 15.05 2.71
CA GLY A 706 5.86 15.59 1.37
C GLY A 706 4.83 14.77 0.58
N SER A 707 4.83 13.45 0.73
CA SER A 707 3.78 12.56 0.18
C SER A 707 2.38 12.92 0.69
N SER A 708 2.24 13.15 1.99
CA SER A 708 0.94 13.46 2.61
C SER A 708 0.43 14.84 2.18
N LEU A 709 1.35 15.81 2.05
CA LEU A 709 1.01 17.14 1.56
C LEU A 709 0.63 17.12 0.08
N ALA A 710 1.41 16.42 -0.77
CA ALA A 710 1.09 16.24 -2.19
C ALA A 710 -0.30 15.61 -2.41
N PHE A 711 -0.62 14.57 -1.63
CA PHE A 711 -1.95 13.97 -1.59
C PHE A 711 -3.03 15.01 -1.26
N ALA A 712 -2.90 15.73 -0.14
CA ALA A 712 -3.88 16.72 0.28
C ALA A 712 -4.05 17.84 -0.77
N CYS A 713 -2.94 18.36 -1.32
CA CYS A 713 -2.95 19.36 -2.38
C CYS A 713 -3.70 18.90 -3.63
N SER A 714 -3.55 17.63 -4.02
CA SER A 714 -4.26 17.10 -5.19
C SER A 714 -5.79 17.16 -5.03
N LEU A 715 -6.30 16.96 -3.81
CA LEU A 715 -7.73 16.95 -3.52
C LEU A 715 -8.35 18.35 -3.41
N PHE A 716 -7.57 19.35 -2.97
CA PHE A 716 -8.04 20.73 -2.80
C PHE A 716 -7.60 21.67 -3.93
N GLY A 717 -6.83 21.19 -4.90
CA GLY A 717 -6.42 21.96 -6.08
C GLY A 717 -5.33 23.01 -5.82
N LEU A 718 -4.46 22.78 -4.83
CA LEU A 718 -3.31 23.66 -4.54
C LEU A 718 -2.05 23.15 -5.24
N GLY A 719 -1.17 24.07 -5.65
CA GLY A 719 0.20 23.72 -6.03
C GLY A 719 1.00 23.22 -4.82
N CYS A 720 1.88 22.24 -5.03
CA CYS A 720 2.75 21.69 -3.99
C CYS A 720 4.20 21.66 -4.48
N GLU A 721 5.11 22.33 -3.77
CA GLU A 721 6.56 22.17 -3.97
C GLU A 721 7.22 21.61 -2.71
N VAL A 722 8.08 20.62 -2.89
CA VAL A 722 8.70 19.87 -1.79
C VAL A 722 10.21 19.88 -1.94
N TRP A 723 10.92 20.32 -0.90
CA TRP A 723 12.37 20.18 -0.80
C TRP A 723 12.69 18.90 -0.04
N GLN A 724 13.13 17.88 -0.77
CA GLN A 724 13.49 16.59 -0.21
C GLN A 724 15.00 16.52 0.03
N VAL A 725 15.41 16.13 1.24
CA VAL A 725 16.84 15.91 1.59
C VAL A 725 17.54 15.08 0.51
N ARG A 726 18.63 15.60 -0.07
CA ARG A 726 19.29 15.05 -1.26
C ARG A 726 19.62 13.56 -1.13
N ALA A 727 20.24 13.13 -0.03
CA ALA A 727 20.52 11.71 0.20
C ALA A 727 19.25 10.84 0.16
N SER A 728 18.12 11.34 0.66
CA SER A 728 16.83 10.63 0.60
C SER A 728 16.18 10.71 -0.78
N TYR A 729 16.31 11.83 -1.48
CA TYR A 729 15.83 12.02 -2.85
C TYR A 729 16.45 10.99 -3.81
N ASP A 730 17.75 10.70 -3.62
CA ASP A 730 18.51 9.76 -4.45
C ASP A 730 18.26 8.30 -4.05
N GLN A 731 18.21 7.99 -2.74
CA GLN A 731 18.11 6.61 -2.25
C GLN A 731 16.66 6.10 -2.14
N LYS A 732 15.67 6.99 -2.04
CA LYS A 732 14.24 6.64 -1.85
C LYS A 732 13.36 7.17 -2.99
N PRO A 733 13.56 6.72 -4.23
CA PRO A 733 12.87 7.28 -5.39
C PRO A 733 11.35 7.10 -5.33
N TYR A 734 10.83 6.04 -4.71
CA TYR A 734 9.40 5.75 -4.70
C TYR A 734 8.58 6.83 -3.98
N ARG A 735 9.06 7.41 -2.88
CA ARG A 735 8.35 8.50 -2.20
C ARG A 735 8.30 9.76 -3.06
N LYS A 736 9.39 10.07 -3.77
CA LYS A 736 9.43 11.13 -4.78
C LYS A 736 8.41 10.90 -5.90
N LEU A 737 8.37 9.69 -6.44
CA LEU A 737 7.43 9.33 -7.51
C LEU A 737 5.98 9.40 -7.04
N MET A 738 5.70 9.05 -5.79
CA MET A 738 4.38 9.18 -5.18
C MET A 738 3.92 10.64 -5.13
N MET A 739 4.80 11.53 -4.66
CA MET A 739 4.57 12.99 -4.67
C MET A 739 4.28 13.52 -6.09
N GLN A 740 5.10 13.12 -7.07
CA GLN A 740 4.93 13.55 -8.47
C GLN A 740 3.66 13.01 -9.13
N THR A 741 3.24 11.79 -8.75
CA THR A 741 1.98 11.18 -9.21
C THR A 741 0.79 12.04 -8.81
N TRP A 742 0.78 12.55 -7.57
CA TRP A 742 -0.21 13.52 -7.10
C TRP A 742 0.00 14.95 -7.61
N GLY A 743 1.07 15.21 -8.38
CA GLY A 743 1.30 16.49 -9.04
C GLY A 743 2.23 17.45 -8.31
N ALA A 744 2.89 17.02 -7.21
CA ALA A 744 3.88 17.85 -6.55
C ALA A 744 5.19 17.94 -7.35
N LYS A 745 5.82 19.12 -7.28
CA LYS A 745 7.20 19.32 -7.74
C LYS A 745 8.14 19.00 -6.59
N VAL A 746 9.18 18.21 -6.85
CA VAL A 746 10.12 17.75 -5.82
C VAL A 746 11.53 18.20 -6.20
N HIS A 747 12.19 18.90 -5.29
CA HIS A 747 13.54 19.43 -5.43
C HIS A 747 14.49 18.69 -4.49
N PRO A 748 15.71 18.32 -4.91
CA PRO A 748 16.73 17.84 -4.00
C PRO A 748 17.28 19.02 -3.17
N SER A 749 17.32 18.87 -1.85
CA SER A 749 17.83 19.86 -0.90
C SER A 749 19.21 19.44 -0.35
N PRO A 750 20.24 20.30 -0.41
CA PRO A 750 20.20 21.72 -0.79
C PRO A 750 20.02 21.90 -2.30
N SER A 751 19.21 22.87 -2.75
CA SER A 751 18.95 23.12 -4.17
C SER A 751 19.67 24.36 -4.71
N ASP A 752 19.74 24.53 -6.03
CA ASP A 752 20.27 25.73 -6.68
C ASP A 752 19.21 26.82 -6.90
N ILE A 753 17.96 26.57 -6.49
CA ILE A 753 16.82 27.47 -6.76
C ILE A 753 16.53 28.46 -5.63
N THR A 754 17.05 28.27 -4.42
CA THR A 754 16.94 29.19 -3.27
C THR A 754 18.31 29.79 -2.89
N GLU A 755 18.35 30.95 -2.24
CA GLU A 755 19.60 31.51 -1.70
C GLU A 755 20.17 30.62 -0.59
N ALA A 756 19.32 30.12 0.31
CA ALA A 756 19.72 29.18 1.36
C ALA A 756 20.40 27.94 0.77
N GLY A 757 19.83 27.33 -0.26
CA GLY A 757 20.40 26.18 -0.95
C GLY A 757 21.71 26.51 -1.69
N ARG A 758 21.75 27.64 -2.41
CA ARG A 758 22.97 28.11 -3.11
C ARG A 758 24.13 28.33 -2.15
N ASN A 759 23.88 28.93 -0.98
CA ASN A 759 24.91 29.18 0.02
C ASN A 759 25.50 27.88 0.56
N ILE A 760 24.66 26.87 0.85
CA ILE A 760 25.15 25.56 1.29
C ILE A 760 25.93 24.86 0.17
N LEU A 761 25.45 24.89 -1.08
CA LEU A 761 26.17 24.29 -2.20
C LEU A 761 27.50 24.98 -2.53
N GLN A 762 27.63 26.28 -2.24
CA GLN A 762 28.91 26.99 -2.35
C GLN A 762 29.91 26.52 -1.29
N MET A 763 29.44 26.23 -0.06
CA MET A 763 30.28 25.72 1.03
C MET A 763 30.65 24.25 0.83
N ASP A 764 29.69 23.42 0.42
CA ASP A 764 29.85 22.00 0.14
C ASP A 764 28.95 21.57 -1.05
N PRO A 765 29.51 21.53 -2.28
CA PRO A 765 28.77 21.07 -3.46
C PRO A 765 28.31 19.62 -3.38
N SER A 766 28.91 18.82 -2.49
CA SER A 766 28.61 17.40 -2.27
C SER A 766 27.64 17.17 -1.09
N SER A 767 27.12 18.25 -0.49
CA SER A 767 26.30 18.17 0.71
C SER A 767 25.16 17.16 0.57
N PRO A 768 25.05 16.17 1.47
CA PRO A 768 23.97 15.17 1.43
C PRO A 768 22.61 15.76 1.82
N GLY A 769 22.59 17.03 2.27
CA GLY A 769 21.44 17.72 2.82
C GLY A 769 21.08 17.28 4.24
N SER A 770 20.23 18.07 4.88
CA SER A 770 19.62 17.76 6.18
C SER A 770 18.17 18.22 6.17
N LEU A 771 17.37 17.74 7.13
CA LEU A 771 15.98 18.19 7.24
C LEU A 771 15.92 19.70 7.52
N GLY A 772 16.82 20.21 8.36
CA GLY A 772 16.89 21.64 8.67
C GLY A 772 17.21 22.51 7.45
N ILE A 773 18.13 22.07 6.57
CA ILE A 773 18.40 22.79 5.30
C ILE A 773 17.15 22.83 4.42
N ALA A 774 16.45 21.71 4.28
CA ALA A 774 15.23 21.64 3.48
C ALA A 774 14.10 22.53 4.05
N ILE A 775 14.02 22.69 5.38
CA ILE A 775 13.12 23.65 6.03
C ILE A 775 13.51 25.08 5.64
N SER A 776 14.78 25.44 5.75
CA SER A 776 15.25 26.79 5.41
C SER A 776 14.91 27.17 3.97
N GLU A 777 15.08 26.25 3.01
CA GLU A 777 14.70 26.50 1.61
C GLU A 777 13.18 26.67 1.42
N ALA A 778 12.36 25.83 2.04
CA ALA A 778 10.91 25.92 1.94
C ALA A 778 10.36 27.20 2.60
N VAL A 779 10.91 27.57 3.77
CA VAL A 779 10.57 28.79 4.50
C VAL A 779 10.96 30.04 3.72
N GLU A 780 12.14 30.06 3.07
CA GLU A 780 12.55 31.16 2.19
C GLU A 780 11.51 31.42 1.09
N VAL A 781 11.03 30.36 0.43
CA VAL A 781 10.03 30.49 -0.64
C VAL A 781 8.68 30.95 -0.09
N ALA A 782 8.23 30.44 1.05
CA ALA A 782 6.98 30.90 1.66
C ALA A 782 7.05 32.37 2.09
N ALA A 783 8.11 32.76 2.80
CA ALA A 783 8.24 34.10 3.37
C ALA A 783 8.38 35.20 2.31
N THR A 784 8.77 34.86 1.07
CA THR A 784 8.99 35.81 -0.02
C THR A 784 7.84 35.88 -1.03
N ASN A 785 6.75 35.11 -0.83
CA ASN A 785 5.62 35.04 -1.76
C ASN A 785 4.27 35.06 -1.03
N ASP A 786 3.47 36.10 -1.26
CA ASP A 786 2.17 36.28 -0.58
C ASP A 786 1.13 35.18 -0.89
N ASP A 787 1.20 34.57 -2.08
CA ASP A 787 0.28 33.53 -2.55
C ASP A 787 0.71 32.11 -2.16
N THR A 788 1.80 32.00 -1.39
CA THR A 788 2.45 30.74 -1.02
C THR A 788 2.61 30.64 0.49
N LYS A 789 2.31 29.47 1.06
CA LYS A 789 2.46 29.23 2.51
C LYS A 789 3.26 27.98 2.82
N TYR A 790 3.91 27.99 3.97
CA TYR A 790 4.67 26.85 4.47
C TYR A 790 3.73 25.92 5.24
N CYS A 791 3.82 24.62 4.94
CA CYS A 791 3.17 23.58 5.74
C CYS A 791 4.25 22.73 6.41
N LEU A 792 3.98 22.21 7.60
CA LEU A 792 4.91 21.36 8.34
C LEU A 792 4.27 20.10 8.90
N GLY A 793 5.08 19.04 9.02
CA GLY A 793 4.60 17.69 9.33
C GLY A 793 4.69 17.25 10.80
N SER A 794 5.22 18.09 11.70
CA SER A 794 5.40 17.76 13.12
C SER A 794 5.63 19.01 13.99
N VAL A 795 5.86 18.78 15.29
CA VAL A 795 6.39 19.74 16.30
C VAL A 795 5.35 20.73 16.82
N LEU A 796 4.76 21.56 15.97
CA LEU A 796 3.87 22.65 16.40
C LEU A 796 2.53 22.16 16.96
N ASN A 797 1.90 22.98 17.80
CA ASN A 797 0.70 22.59 18.55
C ASN A 797 -0.48 22.27 17.64
N HIS A 798 -0.74 23.06 16.59
CA HIS A 798 -1.83 22.75 15.65
C HIS A 798 -1.61 21.41 14.92
N VAL A 799 -0.34 21.01 14.70
CA VAL A 799 -0.03 19.68 14.13
C VAL A 799 -0.41 18.57 15.11
N LEU A 800 -0.03 18.71 16.37
CA LEU A 800 -0.35 17.75 17.43
C LEU A 800 -1.86 17.67 17.68
N LEU A 801 -2.54 18.83 17.66
CA LEU A 801 -3.99 18.97 17.71
C LEU A 801 -4.67 18.14 16.61
N HIS A 802 -4.32 18.34 15.34
CA HIS A 802 -4.92 17.59 14.23
C HIS A 802 -4.73 16.07 14.36
N GLN A 803 -3.63 15.63 14.98
CA GLN A 803 -3.32 14.22 15.18
C GLN A 803 -4.16 13.58 16.30
N THR A 804 -4.80 14.36 17.18
CA THR A 804 -5.59 13.81 18.31
C THR A 804 -6.81 13.00 17.87
N VAL A 805 -7.22 13.10 16.59
CA VAL A 805 -8.21 12.20 15.98
C VAL A 805 -7.85 10.72 16.19
N ILE A 806 -6.55 10.39 16.29
CA ILE A 806 -6.05 9.04 16.56
C ILE A 806 -6.49 8.57 17.95
N GLY A 807 -6.18 9.35 18.98
CA GLY A 807 -6.50 9.01 20.38
C GLY A 807 -8.00 9.08 20.67
N GLU A 808 -8.73 10.03 20.08
CA GLU A 808 -10.20 10.13 20.23
C GLU A 808 -10.92 8.91 19.64
N GLU A 809 -10.49 8.42 18.48
CA GLU A 809 -10.98 7.15 17.95
C GLU A 809 -10.61 5.96 18.85
N CYS A 810 -9.35 5.95 19.33
CA CYS A 810 -8.83 4.83 20.10
C CYS A 810 -9.55 4.69 21.46
N LEU A 811 -9.90 5.80 22.12
CA LEU A 811 -10.71 5.79 23.33
C LEU A 811 -12.07 5.11 23.10
N LYS A 812 -12.80 5.52 22.06
CA LYS A 812 -14.10 4.91 21.70
C LYS A 812 -13.96 3.43 21.33
N GLN A 813 -12.88 3.07 20.64
CA GLN A 813 -12.60 1.69 20.24
C GLN A 813 -12.27 0.80 21.45
N MET A 814 -11.46 1.29 22.39
CA MET A 814 -11.13 0.60 23.64
C MET A 814 -12.38 0.41 24.52
N GLU A 815 -13.20 1.46 24.64
CA GLU A 815 -14.49 1.40 25.35
C GLU A 815 -15.42 0.34 24.73
N ALA A 816 -15.54 0.33 23.40
CA ALA A 816 -16.40 -0.62 22.68
C ALA A 816 -15.99 -2.09 22.87
N ILE A 817 -14.71 -2.37 23.15
CA ILE A 817 -14.21 -3.72 23.45
C ILE A 817 -14.08 -3.99 24.96
N GLY A 818 -14.42 -3.02 25.82
CA GLY A 818 -14.36 -3.15 27.28
C GLY A 818 -12.94 -3.27 27.85
N GLU A 819 -11.95 -2.66 27.19
CA GLU A 819 -10.54 -2.71 27.62
C GLU A 819 -10.05 -1.32 28.05
N THR A 820 -9.04 -1.28 28.92
CA THR A 820 -8.37 -0.05 29.34
C THR A 820 -6.87 -0.30 29.35
N PRO A 821 -6.05 0.54 28.69
CA PRO A 821 -4.61 0.31 28.64
C PRO A 821 -3.93 0.57 29.98
N ASP A 822 -3.02 -0.33 30.36
CA ASP A 822 -2.08 -0.14 31.48
C ASP A 822 -0.82 0.60 31.00
N LEU A 823 -0.43 0.39 29.74
CA LEU A 823 0.75 0.97 29.12
C LEU A 823 0.44 1.42 27.70
N ILE A 824 0.79 2.66 27.38
CA ILE A 824 0.69 3.26 26.04
C ILE A 824 2.11 3.52 25.53
N ILE A 825 2.46 2.95 24.39
CA ILE A 825 3.80 3.03 23.79
C ILE A 825 3.69 3.67 22.40
N GLY A 826 4.57 4.61 22.08
CA GLY A 826 4.72 5.07 20.70
C GLY A 826 6.10 5.64 20.40
N CYS A 827 6.48 5.59 19.12
CA CYS A 827 7.78 6.07 18.70
C CYS A 827 7.80 7.59 18.52
N THR A 828 8.91 8.25 18.84
CA THR A 828 9.02 9.71 18.82
C THR A 828 10.18 10.17 17.94
N GLY A 829 9.82 10.86 16.85
CA GLY A 829 10.75 11.66 16.03
C GLY A 829 10.59 13.12 16.47
N GLY A 830 9.74 13.88 15.78
CA GLY A 830 9.22 15.15 16.31
C GLY A 830 7.94 15.02 17.16
N GLY A 831 7.56 13.81 17.58
CA GLY A 831 6.48 13.56 18.55
C GLY A 831 5.02 13.52 18.06
N SER A 832 4.70 13.95 16.83
CA SER A 832 3.29 14.16 16.42
C SER A 832 2.37 12.94 16.45
N ASN A 833 2.84 11.75 16.04
CA ASN A 833 2.05 10.51 16.11
C ASN A 833 1.75 10.09 17.55
N PHE A 834 2.76 10.20 18.41
CA PHE A 834 2.69 9.82 19.81
C PHE A 834 1.78 10.76 20.58
N ALA A 835 1.89 12.08 20.34
CA ALA A 835 0.96 13.08 20.84
C ALA A 835 -0.49 12.79 20.40
N GLY A 836 -0.69 12.52 19.11
CA GLY A 836 -2.00 12.23 18.55
C GLY A 836 -2.69 11.03 19.21
N LEU A 837 -1.93 9.99 19.54
CA LEU A 837 -2.46 8.87 20.33
C LEU A 837 -2.62 9.24 21.80
N SER A 838 -1.57 9.75 22.46
CA SER A 838 -1.47 9.82 23.92
C SER A 838 -2.20 10.99 24.55
N PHE A 839 -2.37 12.14 23.88
CA PHE A 839 -2.96 13.33 24.50
C PHE A 839 -4.40 13.13 24.98
N PRO A 840 -5.29 12.50 24.19
CA PRO A 840 -6.60 12.11 24.71
C PRO A 840 -6.54 11.17 25.93
N PHE A 841 -5.55 10.28 26.04
CA PHE A 841 -5.38 9.45 27.24
C PHE A 841 -4.80 10.22 28.42
N ILE A 842 -3.94 11.23 28.19
CA ILE A 842 -3.49 12.15 29.24
C ILE A 842 -4.68 12.93 29.80
N ARG A 843 -5.62 13.38 28.95
CA ARG A 843 -6.89 13.98 29.40
C ARG A 843 -7.62 13.07 30.37
N GLU A 844 -7.83 11.81 29.99
CA GLU A 844 -8.55 10.86 30.85
C GLU A 844 -7.76 10.58 32.16
N LYS A 845 -6.41 10.55 32.10
CA LYS A 845 -5.53 10.45 33.27
C LYS A 845 -5.66 11.64 34.22
N LEU A 846 -5.62 12.86 33.69
CA LEU A 846 -5.83 14.11 34.45
C LEU A 846 -7.22 14.16 35.10
N SER A 847 -8.23 13.58 34.45
CA SER A 847 -9.59 13.48 35.00
C SER A 847 -9.75 12.38 36.06
N GLY A 848 -8.73 11.54 36.28
CA GLY A 848 -8.74 10.43 37.24
C GLY A 848 -9.53 9.19 36.79
N LYS A 849 -9.95 9.12 35.52
CA LYS A 849 -10.72 7.98 35.00
C LYS A 849 -9.87 6.75 34.71
N ILE A 850 -8.63 6.96 34.26
CA ILE A 850 -7.64 5.91 33.96
C ILE A 850 -6.27 6.37 34.44
N ASN A 851 -5.29 5.48 34.52
CA ASN A 851 -3.92 5.86 34.90
C ASN A 851 -2.85 5.03 34.19
N PRO A 852 -2.76 5.07 32.85
CA PRO A 852 -1.73 4.35 32.12
C PRO A 852 -0.34 4.96 32.37
N VAL A 853 0.67 4.10 32.25
CA VAL A 853 2.04 4.53 31.92
C VAL A 853 2.03 4.95 30.45
N ILE A 854 2.65 6.08 30.13
CA ILE A 854 2.75 6.60 28.77
C ILE A 854 4.23 6.72 28.43
N ARG A 855 4.69 5.94 27.44
CA ARG A 855 6.11 5.74 27.13
C ARG A 855 6.43 6.14 25.70
N ALA A 856 7.26 7.17 25.55
CA ALA A 856 7.90 7.52 24.28
C ALA A 856 9.12 6.62 24.04
N VAL A 857 9.32 6.25 22.77
CA VAL A 857 10.47 5.44 22.34
C VAL A 857 11.20 6.12 21.20
N GLU A 858 12.48 6.42 21.39
CA GLU A 858 13.34 7.09 20.40
C GLU A 858 14.54 6.21 20.00
N PRO A 859 15.26 6.51 18.90
CA PRO A 859 16.46 5.76 18.55
C PRO A 859 17.63 6.13 19.46
N THR A 860 18.49 5.17 19.81
CA THR A 860 19.77 5.46 20.49
C THR A 860 20.70 6.38 19.68
N ALA A 861 20.52 6.42 18.35
CA ALA A 861 21.27 7.27 17.43
C ALA A 861 20.81 8.74 17.41
N CYS A 862 19.56 9.02 17.80
CA CYS A 862 19.02 10.40 17.90
C CYS A 862 18.16 10.56 19.17
N PRO A 863 18.74 10.43 20.38
CA PRO A 863 17.98 10.35 21.62
C PRO A 863 17.71 11.73 22.25
N SER A 864 16.83 12.51 21.62
CA SER A 864 16.49 13.88 22.05
C SER A 864 15.90 13.97 23.47
N LEU A 865 14.99 13.09 23.87
CA LEU A 865 14.33 13.13 25.18
C LEU A 865 15.20 12.53 26.29
N THR A 866 15.90 11.44 26.00
CA THR A 866 16.67 10.68 27.00
C THR A 866 18.09 11.20 27.20
N LYS A 867 18.65 11.95 26.24
CA LYS A 867 20.01 12.52 26.34
C LYS A 867 20.15 13.98 25.89
N GLY A 868 19.12 14.58 25.30
CA GLY A 868 19.14 16.00 24.91
C GLY A 868 18.96 16.94 26.10
N VAL A 869 18.95 18.24 25.82
CA VAL A 869 18.76 19.30 26.83
C VAL A 869 17.43 20.03 26.60
N TYR A 870 16.74 20.41 27.68
CA TYR A 870 15.50 21.19 27.59
C TYR A 870 15.78 22.71 27.50
N ALA A 871 15.89 23.22 26.27
CA ALA A 871 16.34 24.58 25.98
C ALA A 871 15.50 25.24 24.89
N TYR A 872 15.65 26.57 24.74
CA TYR A 872 15.15 27.25 23.56
C TYR A 872 16.11 26.98 22.41
N ASP A 873 15.59 26.47 21.29
CA ASP A 873 16.39 26.17 20.12
C ASP A 873 15.58 26.36 18.84
N PHE A 874 16.27 26.46 17.70
CA PHE A 874 15.64 26.63 16.41
C PHE A 874 15.03 25.31 15.90
N GLY A 875 13.93 25.44 15.16
CA GLY A 875 13.33 24.32 14.44
C GLY A 875 14.09 23.93 13.17
N ASP A 876 14.92 24.83 12.64
CA ASP A 876 15.67 24.70 11.39
C ASP A 876 17.16 25.06 11.55
N THR A 877 17.99 24.66 10.57
CA THR A 877 19.44 24.86 10.63
C THR A 877 19.86 26.31 10.34
N ALA A 878 19.09 27.08 9.57
CA ALA A 878 19.45 28.47 9.25
C ALA A 878 18.98 29.48 10.30
N GLY A 879 18.26 29.04 11.35
CA GLY A 879 17.73 29.91 12.40
C GLY A 879 16.63 30.86 11.92
N MET A 880 15.85 30.44 10.93
CA MET A 880 14.76 31.24 10.34
C MET A 880 13.43 31.07 11.08
N THR A 881 13.25 29.95 11.78
CA THR A 881 12.06 29.63 12.56
C THR A 881 12.07 30.30 13.94
N PRO A 882 10.90 30.48 14.59
CA PRO A 882 10.87 30.82 16.00
C PRO A 882 11.66 29.84 16.88
N LEU A 883 12.23 30.34 17.97
CA LEU A 883 12.82 29.47 18.98
C LEU A 883 11.70 28.81 19.77
N MET A 884 11.83 27.50 19.95
CA MET A 884 10.85 26.71 20.68
C MET A 884 11.52 26.12 21.93
N LYS A 885 10.82 26.13 23.08
CA LYS A 885 11.31 25.46 24.28
C LYS A 885 11.10 23.95 24.16
N MET A 886 12.16 23.21 23.87
CA MET A 886 12.10 21.77 23.58
C MET A 886 13.33 21.00 24.06
N HIS A 887 13.19 19.68 24.18
CA HIS A 887 14.33 18.79 24.24
C HIS A 887 15.03 18.78 22.88
N THR A 888 16.33 19.02 22.87
CA THR A 888 17.12 19.16 21.63
C THR A 888 18.51 18.54 21.74
N LEU A 889 19.00 18.03 20.61
CA LEU A 889 20.41 17.68 20.36
C LEU A 889 21.21 18.85 19.72
N GLY A 890 20.55 20.01 19.55
CA GLY A 890 21.03 21.20 18.85
C GLY A 890 20.65 21.21 17.37
N HIS A 891 20.22 22.36 16.83
CA HIS A 891 19.76 22.54 15.44
C HIS A 891 20.79 22.25 14.33
N ASP A 892 22.06 22.16 14.70
CA ASP A 892 23.18 21.76 13.84
C ASP A 892 23.43 20.24 13.83
N PHE A 893 22.69 19.47 14.63
CA PHE A 893 22.86 18.02 14.70
C PHE A 893 22.46 17.35 13.38
N ILE A 894 23.40 16.58 12.82
CA ILE A 894 23.17 15.78 11.60
C ILE A 894 23.29 14.30 11.98
N PRO A 895 22.19 13.52 11.88
CA PRO A 895 22.22 12.08 12.08
C PRO A 895 23.16 11.38 11.10
N ASP A 896 23.78 10.28 11.54
CA ASP A 896 24.62 9.47 10.67
C ASP A 896 23.82 8.87 9.49
N PRO A 897 24.34 8.92 8.25
CA PRO A 897 23.66 8.37 7.06
C PRO A 897 23.33 6.87 7.14
N ILE A 898 24.06 6.09 7.93
CA ILE A 898 23.86 4.64 8.11
C ILE A 898 22.60 4.36 8.95
N HIS A 899 22.11 5.32 9.74
CA HIS A 899 20.91 5.16 10.56
C HIS A 899 19.68 4.87 9.71
N ALA A 900 19.16 3.65 9.82
CA ALA A 900 18.06 3.13 9.02
C ALA A 900 16.69 3.23 9.73
N GLY A 901 16.68 3.50 11.04
CA GLY A 901 15.49 3.52 11.89
C GLY A 901 14.55 4.74 11.71
N GLY A 902 14.90 5.72 10.89
CA GLY A 902 14.12 6.96 10.80
C GLY A 902 14.30 7.84 12.03
N LEU A 903 13.28 8.61 12.44
CA LEU A 903 13.30 9.41 13.69
C LEU A 903 14.55 10.33 13.83
N ARG A 904 14.81 11.10 12.77
CA ARG A 904 16.08 11.84 12.56
C ARG A 904 16.04 13.32 12.98
N TYR A 905 14.94 13.80 13.54
CA TYR A 905 14.81 15.21 13.92
C TYR A 905 15.62 15.48 15.18
N HIS A 906 16.28 16.63 15.27
CA HIS A 906 17.18 16.96 16.40
C HIS A 906 16.42 17.33 17.67
N GLY A 907 15.20 17.84 17.52
CA GLY A 907 14.35 18.30 18.61
C GLY A 907 13.12 17.41 18.86
N MET A 908 12.36 17.76 19.89
CA MET A 908 11.06 17.17 20.19
C MET A 908 9.97 18.25 20.16
N ALA A 909 8.70 17.88 19.92
CA ALA A 909 7.59 18.83 20.01
C ALA A 909 7.60 19.55 21.38
N PRO A 910 7.48 20.90 21.44
CA PRO A 910 7.51 21.66 22.69
C PRO A 910 6.49 21.16 23.71
N LEU A 911 5.28 20.85 23.25
CA LEU A 911 4.22 20.33 24.12
C LEU A 911 4.53 18.90 24.63
N ILE A 912 5.21 18.07 23.84
CA ILE A 912 5.69 16.76 24.33
C ILE A 912 6.80 16.94 25.37
N SER A 913 7.78 17.80 25.10
CA SER A 913 8.84 18.11 26.07
C SER A 913 8.27 18.66 27.38
N HIS A 914 7.30 19.57 27.29
CA HIS A 914 6.63 20.14 28.46
C HIS A 914 5.88 19.08 29.27
N VAL A 915 5.15 18.19 28.61
CA VAL A 915 4.41 17.09 29.27
C VAL A 915 5.36 16.05 29.90
N TYR A 916 6.52 15.82 29.29
CA TYR A 916 7.60 15.00 29.84
C TYR A 916 8.19 15.63 31.12
N GLU A 917 8.50 16.92 31.11
CA GLU A 917 8.99 17.66 32.29
C GLU A 917 7.97 17.71 33.44
N LEU A 918 6.68 17.73 33.11
CA LEU A 918 5.61 17.64 34.11
C LEU A 918 5.41 16.23 34.69
N GLY A 919 6.13 15.22 34.18
CA GLY A 919 6.08 13.84 34.68
C GLY A 919 4.86 13.03 34.24
N PHE A 920 4.15 13.45 33.18
CA PHE A 920 2.98 12.72 32.68
C PHE A 920 3.32 11.53 31.79
N MET A 921 4.57 11.47 31.31
CA MET A 921 5.11 10.41 30.44
C MET A 921 6.57 10.11 30.77
N GLU A 922 7.06 8.96 30.32
CA GLU A 922 8.46 8.56 30.36
C GLU A 922 9.03 8.37 28.94
N ALA A 923 10.35 8.29 28.81
CA ALA A 923 11.03 8.08 27.55
C ALA A 923 12.14 7.02 27.68
N ILE A 924 12.30 6.20 26.64
CA ILE A 924 13.40 5.23 26.50
C ILE A 924 14.00 5.32 25.10
N SER A 925 15.23 4.83 24.93
CA SER A 925 15.89 4.74 23.62
C SER A 925 16.29 3.30 23.28
N ILE A 926 16.04 2.84 22.04
CA ILE A 926 16.33 1.46 21.60
C ILE A 926 17.23 1.44 20.34
N PRO A 927 18.22 0.52 20.24
CA PRO A 927 19.07 0.35 19.07
C PRO A 927 18.33 -0.24 17.86
N GLN A 928 18.77 0.11 16.65
CA GLN A 928 18.03 -0.24 15.43
C GLN A 928 18.02 -1.75 15.13
N THR A 929 19.08 -2.49 15.48
CA THR A 929 19.11 -3.95 15.25
C THR A 929 17.99 -4.66 16.02
N GLU A 930 17.76 -4.27 17.27
CA GLU A 930 16.66 -4.77 18.10
C GLU A 930 15.30 -4.37 17.52
N CYS A 931 15.17 -3.11 17.10
CA CYS A 931 13.96 -2.61 16.43
C CYS A 931 13.57 -3.46 15.22
N PHE A 932 14.52 -3.74 14.31
CA PHE A 932 14.25 -4.56 13.12
C PHE A 932 14.07 -6.04 13.44
N GLN A 933 14.69 -6.57 14.51
CA GLN A 933 14.39 -7.92 15.01
C GLN A 933 12.93 -8.04 15.46
N GLY A 934 12.44 -7.05 16.23
CA GLY A 934 11.04 -6.96 16.63
C GLY A 934 10.11 -6.81 15.42
N ALA A 935 10.51 -6.00 14.45
CA ALA A 935 9.75 -5.78 13.21
C ALA A 935 9.58 -7.05 12.38
N ILE A 936 10.60 -7.91 12.27
CA ILE A 936 10.49 -9.19 11.57
C ILE A 936 9.54 -10.15 12.30
N GLN A 937 9.62 -10.22 13.64
CA GLN A 937 8.68 -11.02 14.44
C GLN A 937 7.24 -10.53 14.24
N PHE A 938 7.02 -9.21 14.30
CA PHE A 938 5.73 -8.59 14.05
C PHE A 938 5.23 -8.87 12.64
N ALA A 939 6.05 -8.64 11.61
CA ALA A 939 5.65 -8.85 10.21
C ALA A 939 5.30 -10.30 9.89
N ARG A 940 6.01 -11.28 10.48
CA ARG A 940 5.75 -12.71 10.25
C ARG A 940 4.61 -13.28 11.10
N SER A 941 4.28 -12.67 12.23
CA SER A 941 3.16 -13.10 13.08
C SER A 941 1.86 -12.36 12.77
N GLU A 942 1.92 -11.05 12.58
CA GLU A 942 0.77 -10.19 12.36
C GLU A 942 0.50 -9.92 10.88
N GLY A 943 1.50 -10.10 10.02
CA GLY A 943 1.37 -9.98 8.57
C GLY A 943 1.52 -8.57 8.01
N LEU A 944 1.74 -7.56 8.86
CA LEU A 944 1.97 -6.16 8.48
C LEU A 944 3.46 -5.83 8.56
N ILE A 945 4.03 -5.25 7.50
CA ILE A 945 5.42 -4.76 7.51
C ILE A 945 5.43 -3.31 8.03
N PRO A 946 5.98 -3.03 9.22
CA PRO A 946 5.97 -1.68 9.78
C PRO A 946 7.01 -0.76 9.10
N ALA A 947 6.76 0.56 9.09
CA ALA A 947 7.80 1.52 8.74
C ALA A 947 8.96 1.45 9.76
N PRO A 948 10.19 1.89 9.43
CA PRO A 948 11.30 1.90 10.37
C PRO A 948 11.00 2.65 11.67
N GLU A 949 10.21 3.73 11.62
CA GLU A 949 9.87 4.52 12.80
C GLU A 949 9.13 3.70 13.89
N PRO A 950 7.96 3.09 13.63
CA PRO A 950 7.23 2.31 14.63
C PRO A 950 7.92 1.02 15.07
N THR A 951 9.01 0.60 14.42
CA THR A 951 9.80 -0.57 14.90
C THR A 951 10.36 -0.36 16.32
N HIS A 952 10.60 0.90 16.71
CA HIS A 952 11.00 1.25 18.08
C HIS A 952 9.89 0.93 19.10
N ALA A 953 8.65 1.33 18.79
CA ALA A 953 7.50 1.02 19.64
C ALA A 953 7.21 -0.49 19.70
N ILE A 954 7.42 -1.20 18.58
CA ILE A 954 7.30 -2.66 18.52
C ILE A 954 8.32 -3.35 19.41
N ALA A 955 9.60 -2.95 19.36
CA ALA A 955 10.63 -3.51 20.23
C ALA A 955 10.32 -3.28 21.70
N ALA A 956 9.94 -2.06 22.09
CA ALA A 956 9.53 -1.75 23.46
C ALA A 956 8.30 -2.56 23.91
N THR A 957 7.33 -2.78 23.01
CA THR A 957 6.16 -3.63 23.27
C THR A 957 6.56 -5.09 23.51
N ILE A 958 7.49 -5.62 22.72
CA ILE A 958 8.00 -6.99 22.87
C ILE A 958 8.79 -7.13 24.18
N GLN A 959 9.65 -6.16 24.53
CA GLN A 959 10.35 -6.16 25.82
C GLN A 959 9.37 -6.22 27.00
N GLU A 960 8.32 -5.37 26.99
CA GLU A 960 7.32 -5.37 28.05
C GLU A 960 6.54 -6.68 28.10
N ALA A 961 6.15 -7.22 26.94
CA ALA A 961 5.44 -8.50 26.85
C ALA A 961 6.27 -9.67 27.37
N LEU A 962 7.58 -9.69 27.12
CA LEU A 962 8.51 -10.68 27.67
C LEU A 962 8.67 -10.52 29.18
N ARG A 963 8.75 -9.29 29.69
CA ARG A 963 8.74 -9.01 31.13
C ARG A 963 7.44 -9.50 31.79
N CYS A 964 6.29 -9.28 31.14
CA CYS A 964 4.98 -9.79 31.61
C CYS A 964 4.97 -11.32 31.67
N ARG A 965 5.60 -12.00 30.70
CA ARG A 965 5.76 -13.46 30.74
C ARG A 965 6.62 -13.91 31.91
N GLU A 966 7.74 -13.24 32.17
CA GLU A 966 8.65 -13.57 33.27
C GLU A 966 8.05 -13.31 34.64
N THR A 967 7.25 -12.26 34.77
CA THR A 967 6.62 -11.85 36.04
C THR A 967 5.23 -12.45 36.27
N GLY A 968 4.58 -12.95 35.22
CA GLY A 968 3.19 -13.42 35.24
C GLY A 968 2.14 -12.29 35.25
N GLU A 969 2.55 -11.03 35.07
CA GLU A 969 1.67 -9.87 35.09
C GLU A 969 0.80 -9.78 33.82
N GLU A 970 -0.51 -9.70 33.97
CA GLU A 970 -1.42 -9.43 32.85
C GLU A 970 -1.57 -7.92 32.65
N LYS A 971 -0.98 -7.39 31.56
CA LYS A 971 -1.13 -5.98 31.14
C LYS A 971 -1.88 -5.84 29.82
N VAL A 972 -2.61 -4.76 29.68
CA VAL A 972 -3.11 -4.24 28.39
C VAL A 972 -2.11 -3.23 27.86
N ILE A 973 -1.44 -3.58 26.77
CA ILE A 973 -0.44 -2.73 26.10
C ILE A 973 -1.05 -2.15 24.83
N LEU A 974 -1.10 -0.83 24.72
CA LEU A 974 -1.55 -0.10 23.53
C LEU A 974 -0.34 0.52 22.81
N MET A 975 -0.12 0.13 21.56
CA MET A 975 1.00 0.58 20.73
C MET A 975 0.53 1.50 19.59
N ALA A 976 1.21 2.63 19.40
CA ALA A 976 1.07 3.46 18.21
C ALA A 976 1.77 2.80 17.02
N MET A 977 1.01 2.38 16.00
CA MET A 977 1.55 1.83 14.76
C MET A 977 1.40 2.84 13.63
N CYS A 978 2.33 3.79 13.56
CA CYS A 978 2.13 5.06 12.85
C CYS A 978 2.25 5.03 11.31
N GLY A 979 2.72 3.93 10.71
CA GLY A 979 2.83 3.83 9.23
C GLY A 979 3.50 2.56 8.71
N HIS A 980 3.23 2.17 7.47
CA HIS A 980 3.73 0.91 6.88
C HIS A 980 5.12 1.03 6.22
N GLY A 981 5.85 -0.08 6.11
CA GLY A 981 7.22 -0.14 5.60
C GLY A 981 7.37 -0.41 4.11
N HIS A 982 6.30 -0.33 3.32
CA HIS A 982 6.33 -0.64 1.87
C HIS A 982 7.39 0.11 1.07
N PHE A 983 7.78 1.32 1.51
CA PHE A 983 8.76 2.17 0.84
C PHE A 983 10.13 2.20 1.54
N ASP A 984 10.31 1.34 2.54
CA ASP A 984 11.50 1.28 3.41
C ASP A 984 12.10 -0.14 3.45
N LEU A 985 11.75 -0.98 2.46
CA LEU A 985 12.21 -2.38 2.36
C LEU A 985 13.73 -2.51 2.19
N THR A 986 14.43 -1.48 1.74
CA THR A 986 15.90 -1.46 1.69
C THR A 986 16.52 -1.51 3.09
N SER A 987 15.86 -0.96 4.12
CA SER A 987 16.29 -1.11 5.52
C SER A 987 16.11 -2.54 6.01
N TYR A 988 15.01 -3.20 5.62
CA TYR A 988 14.79 -4.62 5.92
C TYR A 988 15.80 -5.51 5.19
N GLU A 989 16.13 -5.21 3.94
CA GLU A 989 17.17 -5.92 3.19
C GLU A 989 18.51 -5.89 3.93
N LYS A 990 18.94 -4.71 4.39
CA LYS A 990 20.18 -4.57 5.19
C LYS A 990 20.14 -5.44 6.44
N TYR A 991 19.01 -5.46 7.17
CA TYR A 991 18.85 -6.32 8.34
C TYR A 991 18.93 -7.81 7.99
N LEU A 992 18.16 -8.25 6.99
CA LEU A 992 18.09 -9.66 6.56
C LEU A 992 19.42 -10.19 6.02
N GLN A 993 20.27 -9.31 5.47
CA GLN A 993 21.62 -9.65 5.02
C GLN A 993 22.67 -9.61 6.14
N GLY A 994 22.30 -9.24 7.37
CA GLY A 994 23.24 -9.09 8.49
C GLY A 994 24.12 -7.83 8.38
N ASN A 995 23.75 -6.87 7.54
CA ASN A 995 24.51 -5.65 7.25
C ASN A 995 24.05 -4.43 8.07
N MET A 996 23.12 -4.61 9.01
CA MET A 996 22.64 -3.53 9.88
C MET A 996 23.56 -3.37 11.09
N VAL A 997 24.01 -2.13 11.34
CA VAL A 997 24.97 -1.81 12.39
C VAL A 997 24.36 -0.82 13.37
N ASP A 998 24.45 -1.06 14.67
CA ASP A 998 24.04 -0.07 15.66
C ASP A 998 25.06 1.05 15.78
N LEU A 999 24.55 2.28 15.77
CA LEU A 999 25.37 3.48 15.92
C LEU A 999 25.49 3.83 17.40
N SER A 1000 26.71 4.13 17.84
CA SER A 1000 26.96 4.66 19.18
C SER A 1000 26.61 6.16 19.24
N PHE A 1001 26.15 6.59 20.41
CA PHE A 1001 25.91 8.01 20.69
C PHE A 1001 27.24 8.75 20.77
N GLU A 1002 27.51 9.67 19.84
CA GLU A 1002 28.75 10.45 19.79
C GLU A 1002 28.65 11.72 20.64
N GLU A 1003 29.02 11.63 21.92
CA GLU A 1003 28.94 12.75 22.88
C GLU A 1003 29.62 14.04 22.40
N GLU A 1004 30.80 13.93 21.78
CA GLU A 1004 31.57 15.10 21.36
C GLU A 1004 30.90 15.88 20.21
N LYS A 1005 30.28 15.19 19.23
CA LYS A 1005 29.52 15.84 18.17
C LYS A 1005 28.32 16.60 18.73
N ILE A 1006 27.66 16.02 19.73
CA ILE A 1006 26.47 16.61 20.35
C ILE A 1006 26.86 17.80 21.22
N LYS A 1007 27.94 17.72 22.01
CA LYS A 1007 28.47 18.90 22.72
C LYS A 1007 28.76 20.06 21.77
N GLY A 1008 29.36 19.78 20.62
CA GLY A 1008 29.61 20.79 19.59
C GLY A 1008 28.34 21.42 19.01
N SER A 1009 27.31 20.61 18.77
CA SER A 1009 25.98 21.09 18.33
C SER A 1009 25.28 21.91 19.42
N LEU A 1010 25.26 21.40 20.65
CA LEU A 1010 24.64 22.05 21.81
C LEU A 1010 25.31 23.37 22.19
N ALA A 1011 26.61 23.52 21.97
CA ALA A 1011 27.33 24.78 22.21
C ALA A 1011 26.83 25.94 21.33
N LYS A 1012 26.12 25.64 20.23
CA LYS A 1012 25.61 26.63 19.29
C LYS A 1012 24.14 26.99 19.51
N ILE A 1013 23.45 26.34 20.46
CA ILE A 1013 22.06 26.72 20.75
C ILE A 1013 22.01 28.13 21.33
N PRO A 1014 20.96 28.91 21.02
CA PRO A 1014 20.78 30.25 21.56
C PRO A 1014 20.80 30.27 23.09
N GLN A 1015 21.64 31.13 23.67
CA GLN A 1015 21.71 31.33 25.12
C GLN A 1015 20.65 32.35 25.54
N VAL A 1016 19.40 31.90 25.64
CA VAL A 1016 18.29 32.73 26.12
C VAL A 1016 18.12 32.51 27.63
N LEU A 1017 18.12 33.60 28.41
CA LEU A 1017 17.83 33.53 29.85
C LEU A 1017 16.41 33.02 30.06
N ALA A 1018 16.27 32.04 30.96
CA ALA A 1018 15.06 31.23 31.18
C ALA A 1018 13.85 32.03 31.65
#